data_AF-A0AAD6DLP6-F1
#
_entry.id   AF-A0AAD6DLP6-F1
#
_cell.length_a   1.000
_cell.length_b   1.000
_cell.length_c   1.000
_cell.angle_alpha   90.00
_cell.angle_beta   90.00
_cell.angle_gamma   90.00
#
_symmetry.space_group_name_H-M   'P 1'
#
loop_
_entity.id
_entity.type
_entity.pdbx_description
1 polymer ?
#
loop_
_entity_poly.entity_id
_entity_poly.type
_entity_poly.pdbx_seq_one_letter_code
_entity_poly.pdbx_strand_id
1 'polypeptide(L)'
;MIIGQVTPPLAMRAELDLEDASTSGAAEYLSVKGPNVAHRWLILRTSPGENYVLRHRKDAQRAPIRKRIIICCDGTWQSATSGEKNVPSNVTRLCRSLNHIGTDEDGSQWQQIVWYDSGVGTSPSILQDIVEGAFGEGLEQNVIEAYNFCVLNYHPGDEIMCFGFSRGAYTARSIAGLISDIGICRKSELNNFPNLWRQYKKVKHGKRFDRSDAWFDWMFGKADEHQGAGKEGDRTFLYEHAPQGDWAQEGSREVKVVGVFDTVGAIGMPQVLGFKLPSTGKDGWHNVGLSPNIKHAFHALALDEHRQCFSPSVWYLPNKPATPEMVESRKKEEIEAEKKYAEALQAAIDLKAGGQATDAQVNAAARNVNQVARVWNKATRRLMKAQERLKCQSELKQVWFPGYHTNIGGGDPGTLNNVGDMEEMSNITYSWMLDQIKAHVSIDERFVMQAMRAREERLKKLNQKYEQWEASVNAFKRESFKEWVYKAAKNIIHPTRMLEPPEYKGIRRYGWGEGILINSYTLFYHLNGKKWRTPGYYGTRNDNGKYAGKTFEYIHPVVNYRVERMKELHKSDSKQHTLYKPLAPNWQYKRWKDVDEEGNHIYKYSFGDDLKAVPEWKLGVQDSYERLAIAGLPAYSYVDLLDDEVNNGFRTERFDFDSYGKTEYGLKPLVAQKLHDSITQASSDGSEGWGEQSHSTVYDIAARSGDLKGASVPRLLSKEIDTSKDHGKDAPQRMCLDNVH
;
A
#
# COMPACT_ATOMS: atom_id res chain seq x y z
N MET A 1 39.18 29.54 18.96
CA MET A 1 38.08 29.26 18.03
C MET A 1 36.79 29.39 18.82
N ILE A 2 36.08 30.50 18.64
CA ILE A 2 34.89 30.87 19.41
C ILE A 2 33.70 30.14 18.80
N ILE A 3 33.07 29.27 19.60
CA ILE A 3 31.82 28.57 19.29
C ILE A 3 30.70 29.53 19.69
N GLY A 4 30.07 30.18 18.71
CA GLY A 4 28.86 30.98 18.92
C GLY A 4 27.62 30.10 18.80
N GLN A 5 26.92 29.91 19.92
CA GLN A 5 25.58 29.34 19.96
C GLN A 5 24.60 30.27 19.24
N VAL A 6 23.89 29.76 18.23
CA VAL A 6 22.77 30.46 17.59
C VAL A 6 21.48 29.97 18.26
N THR A 7 20.83 30.86 19.01
CA THR A 7 19.45 30.73 19.46
C THR A 7 18.49 30.77 18.26
N PRO A 8 17.46 29.90 18.18
CA PRO A 8 16.43 30.01 17.15
C PRO A 8 15.52 31.21 17.46
N PRO A 9 15.08 32.01 16.48
CA PRO A 9 14.11 33.06 16.72
C PRO A 9 12.72 32.45 16.93
N LEU A 10 11.94 33.09 17.82
CA LEU A 10 10.52 32.85 18.03
C LEU A 10 9.78 32.75 16.68
N ALA A 11 8.94 31.72 16.56
CA ALA A 11 7.99 31.57 15.46
C ALA A 11 7.00 32.76 15.45
N MET A 12 7.31 33.78 14.67
CA MET A 12 6.35 34.78 14.24
C MET A 12 5.68 34.25 12.96
N ARG A 13 4.40 33.90 13.05
CA ARG A 13 3.55 33.68 11.87
C ARG A 13 3.62 34.94 11.01
N ALA A 14 4.28 34.85 9.86
CA ALA A 14 4.09 35.78 8.76
C ALA A 14 3.23 35.07 7.72
N GLU A 15 1.92 35.35 7.73
CA GLU A 15 1.11 35.28 6.51
C GLU A 15 1.73 36.29 5.55
N LEU A 16 2.40 35.81 4.51
CA LEU A 16 2.84 36.63 3.39
C LEU A 16 1.62 36.81 2.48
N ASP A 17 0.74 37.73 2.86
CA ASP A 17 -0.15 38.38 1.90
C ASP A 17 0.73 39.22 0.95
N LEU A 18 0.68 38.88 -0.34
CA LEU A 18 1.48 39.45 -1.41
C LEU A 18 0.99 40.84 -1.86
N GLU A 19 0.43 41.64 -0.96
CA GLU A 19 -0.07 42.98 -1.26
C GLU A 19 0.27 43.99 -0.16
N ASP A 20 1.56 44.14 0.20
CA ASP A 20 2.13 45.43 0.61
C ASP A 20 3.63 45.31 0.97
N ALA A 21 4.49 45.36 -0.05
CA ALA A 21 5.93 45.53 0.14
C ALA A 21 6.36 46.88 -0.45
N SER A 22 6.01 47.98 0.21
CA SER A 22 6.45 49.33 -0.19
C SER A 22 7.28 50.07 0.86
N THR A 23 7.49 49.55 2.07
CA THR A 23 8.21 50.31 3.11
C THR A 23 9.03 49.43 4.07
N SER A 24 10.20 48.96 3.62
CA SER A 24 11.45 48.88 4.43
C SER A 24 12.60 48.25 3.60
N GLY A 25 13.66 49.03 3.33
CA GLY A 25 14.96 48.53 2.86
C GLY A 25 14.99 47.63 1.62
N ALA A 26 14.08 47.86 0.68
CA ALA A 26 13.59 46.92 -0.32
C ALA A 26 14.63 46.33 -1.29
N ALA A 27 14.51 45.02 -1.54
CA ALA A 27 15.07 44.35 -2.70
C ALA A 27 14.60 45.04 -3.99
N GLU A 28 15.52 45.49 -4.84
CA GLU A 28 15.19 46.04 -6.16
C GLU A 28 14.98 44.91 -7.17
N TYR A 29 13.81 44.87 -7.80
CA TYR A 29 13.54 44.02 -8.96
C TYR A 29 13.97 44.72 -10.25
N LEU A 30 15.03 44.23 -10.89
CA LEU A 30 15.44 44.69 -12.23
C LEU A 30 14.84 43.78 -13.32
N SER A 31 14.01 44.36 -14.18
CA SER A 31 13.48 43.73 -15.40
C SER A 31 14.39 44.05 -16.57
N VAL A 32 15.26 43.12 -16.98
CA VAL A 32 16.06 43.25 -18.20
C VAL A 32 15.34 42.54 -19.35
N LYS A 33 14.91 43.31 -20.37
CA LYS A 33 14.34 42.75 -21.63
C LYS A 33 15.50 42.42 -22.58
N GLY A 34 15.73 41.13 -22.82
CA GLY A 34 16.61 40.63 -23.89
C GLY A 34 15.87 39.65 -24.81
N PRO A 35 16.33 39.40 -26.05
CA PRO A 35 15.47 38.91 -27.12
C PRO A 35 15.01 37.45 -27.05
N ASN A 36 15.40 36.63 -26.07
CA ASN A 36 14.98 35.21 -26.08
C ASN A 36 14.82 34.48 -24.73
N VAL A 37 15.00 35.10 -23.56
CA VAL A 37 14.55 34.49 -22.30
C VAL A 37 14.22 35.59 -21.28
N ALA A 38 12.95 35.71 -20.90
CA ALA A 38 12.56 36.64 -19.84
C ALA A 38 12.83 35.98 -18.47
N HIS A 39 13.99 36.27 -17.87
CA HIS A 39 14.27 35.99 -16.47
C HIS A 39 14.06 37.27 -15.64
N ARG A 40 13.31 37.17 -14.53
CA ARG A 40 13.27 38.22 -13.50
C ARG A 40 14.33 37.88 -12.45
N TRP A 41 15.15 38.86 -12.09
CA TRP A 41 16.25 38.69 -11.14
C TRP A 41 15.88 39.34 -9.81
N LEU A 42 16.05 38.59 -8.71
CA LEU A 42 16.02 39.14 -7.36
C LEU A 42 17.47 39.29 -6.89
N ILE A 43 17.88 40.53 -6.56
CA ILE A 43 19.22 40.81 -6.03
C ILE A 43 19.11 40.94 -4.52
N LEU A 44 19.70 39.99 -3.78
CA LEU A 44 19.86 40.11 -2.33
C LEU A 44 21.17 40.85 -2.04
N ARG A 45 21.10 42.03 -1.42
CA ARG A 45 22.30 42.74 -0.93
C ARG A 45 22.60 42.25 0.49
N THR A 46 23.62 41.40 0.65
CA THR A 46 24.02 40.91 1.99
C THR A 46 25.35 41.43 2.50
N SER A 47 26.09 42.23 1.71
CA SER A 47 27.23 43.07 2.13
C SER A 47 27.69 43.95 0.94
N PRO A 48 28.47 45.02 1.14
CA PRO A 48 28.98 45.83 0.03
C PRO A 48 29.97 45.01 -0.80
N GLY A 49 29.55 44.55 -1.99
CA GLY A 49 30.46 43.97 -3.00
C GLY A 49 30.06 42.61 -3.59
N GLU A 50 29.12 41.87 -2.97
CA GLU A 50 28.68 40.57 -3.50
C GLU A 50 27.20 40.61 -3.88
N ASN A 51 26.93 40.69 -5.20
CA ASN A 51 25.58 40.55 -5.74
C ASN A 51 25.34 39.08 -6.10
N TYR A 52 24.60 38.35 -5.27
CA TYR A 52 24.09 37.04 -5.66
C TYR A 52 22.81 37.23 -6.46
N VAL A 53 22.85 36.75 -7.70
CA VAL A 53 21.70 36.75 -8.59
C VAL A 53 20.96 35.43 -8.39
N LEU A 54 19.84 35.44 -7.67
CA LEU A 54 18.97 34.28 -7.59
C LEU A 54 18.29 34.07 -8.94
N ARG A 55 18.66 32.98 -9.62
CA ARG A 55 18.01 32.53 -10.86
C ARG A 55 16.61 32.02 -10.53
N HIS A 56 15.61 32.89 -10.57
CA HIS A 56 14.22 32.45 -10.57
C HIS A 56 13.87 31.92 -11.97
N ARG A 57 13.92 30.60 -12.08
CA ARG A 57 13.41 29.87 -13.24
C ARG A 57 11.90 30.07 -13.30
N LYS A 58 11.37 30.55 -14.44
CA LYS A 58 9.93 30.80 -14.63
C LYS A 58 9.06 29.57 -14.38
N ASP A 59 9.59 28.41 -14.70
CA ASP A 59 8.93 27.12 -14.48
C ASP A 59 8.87 26.71 -13.00
N ALA A 60 9.71 27.27 -12.13
CA ALA A 60 9.63 27.07 -10.68
C ALA A 60 8.40 27.75 -10.04
N GLN A 61 7.64 28.55 -10.81
CA GLN A 61 6.39 29.19 -10.38
C GLN A 61 5.15 28.40 -10.80
N ARG A 62 5.29 27.30 -11.57
CA ARG A 62 4.14 26.48 -11.95
C ARG A 62 3.63 25.71 -10.73
N ALA A 63 2.31 25.66 -10.57
CA ALA A 63 1.70 24.81 -9.56
C ALA A 63 2.09 23.35 -9.84
N PRO A 64 2.61 22.62 -8.84
CA PRO A 64 2.98 21.22 -9.03
C PRO A 64 1.73 20.40 -9.30
N ILE A 65 1.85 19.43 -10.21
CA ILE A 65 0.81 18.42 -10.42
C ILE A 65 0.64 17.62 -9.12
N ARG A 66 -0.61 17.36 -8.74
CA ARG A 66 -0.93 16.57 -7.55
C ARG A 66 -0.45 15.14 -7.72
N LYS A 67 0.03 14.56 -6.63
CA LYS A 67 0.63 13.22 -6.62
C LYS A 67 -0.12 12.29 -5.70
N ARG A 68 -0.18 11.02 -6.11
CA ARG A 68 -0.41 9.86 -5.27
C ARG A 68 0.92 9.18 -5.04
N ILE A 69 1.42 9.28 -3.82
CA ILE A 69 2.65 8.65 -3.37
C ILE A 69 2.29 7.28 -2.83
N ILE A 70 2.63 6.24 -3.60
CA ILE A 70 2.21 4.86 -3.36
C ILE A 70 3.42 4.05 -2.88
N ILE A 71 3.36 3.57 -1.64
CA ILE A 71 4.41 2.79 -0.98
C ILE A 71 4.00 1.32 -0.99
N CYS A 72 4.75 0.47 -1.69
CA CYS A 72 4.49 -0.96 -1.83
C CYS A 72 5.59 -1.78 -1.14
N CYS A 73 5.26 -2.47 -0.06
CA CYS A 73 6.20 -3.27 0.73
C CYS A 73 5.88 -4.76 0.59
N ASP A 74 6.74 -5.51 -0.08
CA ASP A 74 6.53 -6.94 -0.33
C ASP A 74 6.96 -7.82 0.86
N GLY A 75 6.52 -9.08 0.86
CA GLY A 75 6.93 -10.08 1.84
C GLY A 75 8.33 -10.63 1.53
N THR A 76 9.12 -10.92 2.57
CA THR A 76 10.43 -11.59 2.39
C THR A 76 10.29 -12.93 1.68
N TRP A 77 11.29 -13.28 0.85
CA TRP A 77 11.37 -14.42 -0.07
C TRP A 77 10.68 -14.23 -1.43
N GLN A 78 10.05 -13.07 -1.68
CA GLN A 78 9.39 -12.78 -2.95
C GLN A 78 10.09 -11.62 -3.67
N SER A 79 11.37 -11.81 -4.00
CA SER A 79 12.07 -10.85 -4.85
C SER A 79 11.63 -11.03 -6.29
N ALA A 80 10.68 -10.20 -6.73
CA ALA A 80 10.27 -10.04 -8.14
C ALA A 80 11.38 -9.46 -9.04
N THR A 81 12.48 -8.99 -8.44
CA THR A 81 13.63 -8.31 -9.05
C THR A 81 14.91 -9.14 -9.04
N SER A 82 14.87 -10.36 -8.50
CA SER A 82 15.97 -11.32 -8.62
C SER A 82 16.09 -11.78 -10.08
N GLY A 83 17.31 -12.11 -10.53
CA GLY A 83 17.55 -12.68 -11.86
C GLY A 83 16.98 -14.10 -12.05
N GLU A 84 16.27 -14.64 -11.05
CA GLU A 84 15.68 -15.97 -11.06
C GLU A 84 14.19 -15.94 -11.40
N LYS A 85 13.67 -17.06 -11.92
CA LYS A 85 12.23 -17.21 -12.17
C LYS A 85 11.48 -17.19 -10.83
N ASN A 86 10.52 -16.29 -10.71
CA ASN A 86 9.65 -16.16 -9.54
C ASN A 86 8.18 -16.04 -9.97
N VAL A 87 7.28 -16.19 -8.99
CA VAL A 87 5.86 -15.90 -9.13
C VAL A 87 5.62 -14.60 -8.37
N PRO A 88 5.05 -13.55 -9.00
CA PRO A 88 4.89 -12.26 -8.34
C PRO A 88 3.84 -12.32 -7.23
N SER A 89 4.12 -11.66 -6.11
CA SER A 89 3.14 -11.41 -5.06
C SER A 89 2.01 -10.51 -5.54
N ASN A 90 0.94 -10.40 -4.77
CA ASN A 90 -0.14 -9.45 -5.00
C ASN A 90 0.32 -7.98 -4.85
N VAL A 91 1.34 -7.70 -4.05
CA VAL A 91 1.95 -6.36 -3.95
C VAL A 91 2.74 -6.05 -5.22
N THR A 92 3.53 -7.01 -5.71
CA THR A 92 4.24 -6.89 -6.99
C THR A 92 3.26 -6.70 -8.15
N ARG A 93 2.18 -7.50 -8.19
CA ARG A 93 1.14 -7.41 -9.21
C ARG A 93 0.48 -6.03 -9.20
N LEU A 94 0.13 -5.52 -8.01
CA LEU A 94 -0.44 -4.18 -7.85
C LEU A 94 0.55 -3.11 -8.35
N CYS A 95 1.80 -3.16 -7.92
CA CYS A 95 2.83 -2.22 -8.34
C CYS A 95 2.97 -2.16 -9.87
N ARG A 96 2.92 -3.31 -10.55
CA ARG A 96 3.02 -3.42 -12.01
C ARG A 96 1.76 -3.00 -12.76
N SER A 97 0.60 -3.01 -12.09
CA SER A 97 -0.67 -2.62 -12.70
C SER A 97 -1.03 -1.16 -12.52
N LEU A 98 -0.25 -0.36 -11.78
CA LEU A 98 -0.56 1.06 -11.57
C LEU A 98 -0.19 1.87 -12.83
N ASN A 99 -1.14 2.67 -13.33
CA ASN A 99 -0.86 3.65 -14.39
C ASN A 99 0.05 4.76 -13.87
N HIS A 100 0.79 5.44 -14.73
CA HIS A 100 1.58 6.61 -14.31
C HIS A 100 0.71 7.83 -13.96
N ILE A 101 -0.50 7.92 -14.54
CA ILE A 101 -1.45 9.01 -14.36
C ILE A 101 -2.84 8.41 -14.09
N GLY A 102 -3.58 9.04 -13.19
CA GLY A 102 -4.99 8.75 -12.92
C GLY A 102 -5.83 10.01 -12.99
N THR A 103 -7.12 9.82 -13.25
CA THR A 103 -8.13 10.88 -13.21
C THR A 103 -9.24 10.43 -12.28
N ASP A 104 -9.62 11.28 -11.33
CA ASP A 104 -10.76 11.03 -10.45
C ASP A 104 -12.09 11.34 -11.13
N GLU A 105 -13.18 10.94 -10.49
CA GLU A 105 -14.55 11.20 -10.96
C GLU A 105 -14.85 12.70 -11.16
N ASP A 106 -14.17 13.56 -10.40
CA ASP A 106 -14.26 15.01 -10.50
C ASP A 106 -13.40 15.62 -11.63
N GLY A 107 -12.68 14.79 -12.39
CA GLY A 107 -11.76 15.22 -13.45
C GLY A 107 -10.36 15.63 -12.96
N SER A 108 -10.07 15.54 -11.66
CA SER A 108 -8.75 15.87 -11.11
C SER A 108 -7.70 14.88 -11.60
N GLN A 109 -6.63 15.39 -12.22
CA GLN A 109 -5.50 14.58 -12.65
C GLN A 109 -4.47 14.38 -11.53
N TRP A 110 -3.99 13.15 -11.41
CA TRP A 110 -3.04 12.71 -10.40
C TRP A 110 -1.87 11.99 -11.06
N GLN A 111 -0.65 12.41 -10.75
CA GLN A 111 0.52 11.60 -11.03
C GLN A 111 0.65 10.49 -9.97
N GLN A 112 0.84 9.25 -10.37
CA GLN A 112 1.03 8.13 -9.44
C GLN A 112 2.50 7.74 -9.39
N ILE A 113 3.14 7.97 -8.24
CA ILE A 113 4.57 7.69 -8.04
C ILE A 113 4.69 6.53 -7.06
N VAL A 114 5.39 5.49 -7.49
CA VAL A 114 5.49 4.24 -6.73
C VAL A 114 6.89 4.08 -6.16
N TRP A 115 6.97 3.76 -4.87
CA TRP A 115 8.16 3.21 -4.23
C TRP A 115 7.88 1.74 -3.88
N TYR A 116 8.79 0.86 -4.29
CA TYR A 116 8.64 -0.59 -4.09
C TYR A 116 9.84 -1.13 -3.30
N ASP A 117 9.53 -1.83 -2.21
CA ASP A 117 10.48 -2.61 -1.42
C ASP A 117 10.20 -4.11 -1.63
N SER A 118 11.22 -4.85 -2.08
CA SER A 118 11.13 -6.30 -2.26
C SER A 118 11.19 -7.09 -0.94
N GLY A 119 11.40 -6.40 0.19
CA GLY A 119 11.54 -6.97 1.52
C GLY A 119 12.98 -7.41 1.83
N VAL A 120 13.28 -7.55 3.14
CA VAL A 120 14.62 -7.92 3.65
C VAL A 120 14.98 -9.35 3.24
N GLY A 121 15.90 -9.55 2.28
CA GLY A 121 16.45 -10.88 1.98
C GLY A 121 16.88 -11.15 0.53
N THR A 122 17.84 -10.40 -0.01
CA THR A 122 18.45 -10.66 -1.34
C THR A 122 19.86 -11.29 -1.27
N SER A 123 20.18 -12.08 -0.23
CA SER A 123 21.45 -12.82 -0.14
C SER A 123 21.27 -14.34 0.06
N PRO A 124 22.16 -15.23 -0.40
CA PRO A 124 21.94 -16.69 -0.31
C PRO A 124 21.94 -17.31 1.11
N SER A 125 22.17 -16.53 2.17
CA SER A 125 22.48 -17.02 3.54
C SER A 125 21.39 -16.70 4.61
N ILE A 126 20.23 -16.20 4.19
CA ILE A 126 19.23 -15.47 5.01
C ILE A 126 18.60 -16.26 6.16
N LEU A 127 18.59 -17.61 6.14
CA LEU A 127 17.99 -18.40 7.22
C LEU A 127 18.71 -18.19 8.56
N GLN A 128 20.00 -17.84 8.51
CA GLN A 128 20.82 -17.52 9.68
C GLN A 128 20.63 -16.05 10.10
N ASP A 129 20.58 -15.11 9.14
CA ASP A 129 20.42 -13.67 9.38
C ASP A 129 19.05 -13.29 9.98
N ILE A 130 18.01 -14.05 9.63
CA ILE A 130 16.66 -13.93 10.20
C ILE A 130 16.68 -14.18 11.72
N VAL A 131 17.49 -15.15 12.19
CA VAL A 131 17.57 -15.55 13.59
C VAL A 131 18.54 -14.65 14.39
N GLU A 132 19.52 -14.02 13.74
CA GLU A 132 20.62 -13.30 14.41
C GLU A 132 20.42 -11.78 14.62
N GLY A 133 19.27 -11.20 14.26
CA GLY A 133 18.94 -9.80 14.64
C GLY A 133 18.82 -8.80 13.49
N ALA A 134 19.02 -9.22 12.24
CA ALA A 134 18.84 -8.36 11.05
C ALA A 134 17.39 -7.90 10.81
N PHE A 135 16.41 -8.49 11.51
CA PHE A 135 14.99 -8.15 11.33
C PHE A 135 14.62 -6.77 11.91
N GLY A 136 15.20 -6.36 13.04
CA GLY A 136 14.96 -5.03 13.63
C GLY A 136 15.66 -3.92 12.86
N GLU A 137 16.92 -4.15 12.48
CA GLU A 137 17.74 -3.20 11.72
C GLU A 137 17.21 -3.00 10.29
N GLY A 138 16.84 -4.08 9.59
CA GLY A 138 16.28 -3.99 8.23
C GLY A 138 14.91 -3.32 8.17
N LEU A 139 14.06 -3.53 9.18
CA LEU A 139 12.76 -2.84 9.26
C LEU A 139 12.92 -1.34 9.54
N GLU A 140 13.85 -0.96 10.42
CA GLU A 140 14.20 0.45 10.67
C GLU A 140 14.65 1.15 9.39
N GLN A 141 15.56 0.51 8.66
CA GLN A 141 16.05 1.06 7.39
C GLN A 141 14.92 1.25 6.37
N ASN A 142 14.09 0.23 6.12
CA ASN A 142 13.01 0.32 5.13
C ASN A 142 11.98 1.41 5.47
N VAL A 143 11.66 1.59 6.76
CA VAL A 143 10.76 2.65 7.21
C VAL A 143 11.37 4.04 6.99
N ILE A 144 12.66 4.21 7.32
CA ILE A 144 13.37 5.49 7.12
C ILE A 144 13.51 5.82 5.64
N GLU A 145 13.83 4.84 4.78
CA GLU A 145 13.95 5.03 3.34
C GLU A 145 12.62 5.42 2.70
N ALA A 146 11.53 4.74 3.05
CA ALA A 146 10.20 5.12 2.59
C ALA A 146 9.78 6.52 3.10
N TYR A 147 10.10 6.85 4.35
CA TYR A 147 9.84 8.19 4.89
C TYR A 147 10.63 9.27 4.15
N ASN A 148 11.91 9.03 3.86
CA ASN A 148 12.74 9.92 3.05
C ASN A 148 12.17 10.11 1.64
N PHE A 149 11.72 9.02 1.00
CA PHE A 149 11.04 9.09 -0.29
C PHE A 149 9.80 9.98 -0.22
N CYS A 150 8.98 9.83 0.82
CA CYS A 150 7.83 10.70 1.05
C CYS A 150 8.24 12.17 1.23
N VAL A 151 9.25 12.49 2.05
CA VAL A 151 9.74 13.87 2.26
C VAL A 151 10.24 14.51 0.96
N LEU A 152 10.92 13.74 0.11
CA LEU A 152 11.47 14.25 -1.15
C LEU A 152 10.41 14.50 -2.22
N ASN A 153 9.25 13.84 -2.14
CA ASN A 153 8.22 13.89 -3.17
C ASN A 153 6.94 14.62 -2.75
N TYR A 154 6.64 14.71 -1.45
CA TYR A 154 5.40 15.28 -0.95
C TYR A 154 5.33 16.80 -1.13
N HIS A 155 4.18 17.25 -1.61
CA HIS A 155 3.72 18.63 -1.58
C HIS A 155 2.35 18.68 -0.88
N PRO A 156 2.03 19.73 -0.11
CA PRO A 156 0.69 19.89 0.46
C PRO A 156 -0.42 19.65 -0.57
N GLY A 157 -1.39 18.82 -0.19
CA GLY A 157 -2.48 18.36 -1.07
C GLY A 157 -2.23 17.04 -1.82
N ASP A 158 -1.01 16.48 -1.76
CA ASP A 158 -0.74 15.13 -2.26
C ASP A 158 -1.34 14.05 -1.35
N GLU A 159 -1.62 12.87 -1.92
CA GLU A 159 -2.14 11.71 -1.22
C GLU A 159 -1.06 10.66 -0.99
N ILE A 160 -1.11 9.97 0.16
CA ILE A 160 -0.18 8.90 0.52
C ILE A 160 -0.95 7.59 0.67
N MET A 161 -0.42 6.52 0.10
CA MET A 161 -1.02 5.19 0.14
C MET A 161 0.04 4.15 0.47
N CYS A 162 -0.31 3.16 1.29
CA CYS A 162 0.61 2.10 1.71
C CYS A 162 0.00 0.73 1.43
N PHE A 163 0.74 -0.12 0.74
CA PHE A 163 0.35 -1.49 0.43
C PHE A 163 1.40 -2.46 0.92
N GLY A 164 0.99 -3.62 1.42
CA GLY A 164 1.99 -4.64 1.75
C GLY A 164 1.46 -6.03 2.02
N PHE A 165 2.36 -7.00 2.00
CA PHE A 165 2.09 -8.41 2.27
C PHE A 165 3.00 -8.94 3.37
N SER A 166 2.46 -9.74 4.30
CA SER A 166 3.26 -10.45 5.31
C SER A 166 4.05 -9.50 6.23
N ARG A 167 5.38 -9.62 6.24
CA ARG A 167 6.30 -8.66 6.87
C ARG A 167 6.23 -7.29 6.21
N GLY A 168 6.13 -7.23 4.88
CA GLY A 168 5.88 -5.99 4.16
C GLY A 168 4.56 -5.32 4.56
N ALA A 169 3.53 -6.09 4.92
CA ALA A 169 2.31 -5.51 5.51
C ALA A 169 2.58 -4.86 6.87
N TYR A 170 3.42 -5.45 7.71
CA TYR A 170 3.86 -4.84 8.97
C TYR A 170 4.67 -3.56 8.71
N THR A 171 5.58 -3.57 7.73
CA THR A 171 6.35 -2.40 7.28
C THR A 171 5.44 -1.28 6.79
N ALA A 172 4.53 -1.58 5.85
CA ALA A 172 3.56 -0.63 5.30
C ALA A 172 2.69 0.02 6.40
N ARG A 173 2.23 -0.78 7.37
CA ARG A 173 1.50 -0.28 8.54
C ARG A 173 2.37 0.60 9.44
N SER A 174 3.64 0.24 9.63
CA SER A 174 4.59 1.04 10.43
C SER A 174 4.90 2.38 9.76
N ILE A 175 5.06 2.41 8.44
CA ILE A 175 5.24 3.63 7.65
C ILE A 175 3.99 4.52 7.76
N ALA A 176 2.81 3.95 7.53
CA ALA A 176 1.54 4.69 7.65
C ALA A 176 1.32 5.23 9.08
N GLY A 177 1.68 4.44 10.10
CA GLY A 177 1.62 4.85 11.50
C GLY A 177 2.62 5.95 11.85
N LEU A 178 3.85 5.89 11.33
CA LEU A 178 4.85 6.94 11.46
C LEU A 178 4.35 8.24 10.84
N ILE A 179 3.95 8.20 9.56
CA ILE A 179 3.42 9.37 8.84
C ILE A 179 2.20 9.93 9.55
N SER A 180 1.31 9.06 10.04
CA SER A 180 0.14 9.48 10.82
C SER A 180 0.48 10.21 12.12
N ASP A 181 1.54 9.79 12.80
CA ASP A 181 1.92 10.36 14.10
C ASP A 181 2.74 11.64 13.92
N ILE A 182 3.76 11.65 13.04
CA ILE A 182 4.67 12.80 12.90
C ILE A 182 4.38 13.70 11.69
N GLY A 183 3.71 13.21 10.65
CA GLY A 183 3.53 13.89 9.36
C GLY A 183 4.81 13.91 8.52
N ILE A 184 4.80 14.64 7.41
CA ILE A 184 5.96 14.79 6.51
C ILE A 184 6.57 16.17 6.70
N CYS A 185 7.86 16.24 7.04
CA CYS A 185 8.56 17.51 7.17
C CYS A 185 8.93 18.15 5.85
N ARG A 186 9.32 19.42 5.89
CA ARG A 186 9.94 20.09 4.75
C ARG A 186 11.30 19.48 4.46
N LYS A 187 11.75 19.55 3.21
CA LYS A 187 13.05 19.03 2.77
C LYS A 187 14.23 19.64 3.57
N SER A 188 14.14 20.92 3.92
CA SER A 188 15.14 21.63 4.72
C SER A 188 15.29 21.08 6.14
N GLU A 189 14.22 20.51 6.70
CA GLU A 189 14.16 20.01 8.08
C GLU A 189 14.66 18.57 8.22
N LEU A 190 14.92 17.88 7.11
CA LEU A 190 15.28 16.46 7.14
C LEU A 190 16.56 16.18 7.93
N ASN A 191 17.48 17.15 8.02
CA ASN A 191 18.69 17.06 8.86
C ASN A 191 18.37 16.91 10.36
N ASN A 192 17.18 17.34 10.80
CA ASN A 192 16.71 17.21 12.18
C ASN A 192 16.01 15.87 12.46
N PHE A 193 15.73 15.07 11.43
CA PHE A 193 15.04 13.78 11.55
C PHE A 193 15.71 12.82 12.56
N PRO A 194 17.05 12.67 12.61
CA PRO A 194 17.69 11.80 13.61
C PRO A 194 17.35 12.17 15.06
N ASN A 195 17.10 13.45 15.34
CA ASN A 195 16.71 13.90 16.69
C ASN A 195 15.27 13.52 17.01
N LEU A 196 14.33 13.74 16.07
CA LEU A 196 12.94 13.31 16.22
C LEU A 196 12.84 11.79 16.34
N TRP A 197 13.57 11.08 15.48
CA TRP A 197 13.62 9.63 15.46
C TRP A 197 14.05 9.05 16.82
N ARG A 198 15.07 9.65 17.46
CA ARG A 198 15.50 9.28 18.82
C ARG A 198 14.39 9.43 19.85
N GLN A 199 13.53 10.43 19.73
CA GLN A 199 12.37 10.62 20.61
C GLN A 199 11.26 9.61 20.29
N TYR A 200 10.99 9.40 18.99
CA TYR A 200 10.01 8.42 18.51
C TYR A 200 10.32 7.03 19.06
N LYS A 201 11.59 6.63 19.07
CA LYS A 201 12.04 5.32 19.59
C LYS A 201 11.88 5.13 21.10
N LYS A 202 11.62 6.18 21.88
CA LYS A 202 11.35 6.07 23.33
C LYS A 202 9.94 5.57 23.63
N VAL A 203 9.04 5.59 22.65
CA VAL A 203 7.64 5.19 22.83
C VAL A 203 7.56 3.68 22.96
N LYS A 204 6.76 3.22 23.93
CA LYS A 204 6.50 1.79 24.11
C LYS A 204 5.60 1.27 22.99
N HIS A 205 5.80 0.00 22.65
CA HIS A 205 4.99 -0.69 21.64
C HIS A 205 3.48 -0.54 21.91
N GLY A 206 2.71 -0.32 20.84
CA GLY A 206 1.26 -0.13 20.91
C GLY A 206 0.81 1.21 21.51
N LYS A 207 1.72 2.12 21.82
CA LYS A 207 1.42 3.52 22.16
C LYS A 207 1.74 4.40 20.96
N ARG A 208 0.98 5.49 20.80
CA ARG A 208 1.19 6.46 19.73
C ARG A 208 2.17 7.55 20.17
N PHE A 209 3.05 7.96 19.26
CA PHE A 209 4.05 8.98 19.59
C PHE A 209 3.41 10.35 19.75
N ASP A 210 2.46 10.73 18.88
CA ASP A 210 1.71 11.99 18.86
C ASP A 210 0.96 12.35 20.17
N ARG A 211 0.94 11.42 21.13
CA ARG A 211 0.29 11.56 22.45
C ARG A 211 1.24 11.24 23.61
N SER A 212 2.49 10.95 23.33
CA SER A 212 3.51 10.63 24.34
C SER A 212 4.07 11.89 24.99
N ASP A 213 4.68 11.79 26.18
CA ASP A 213 5.40 12.93 26.77
C ASP A 213 6.55 13.38 25.87
N ALA A 214 7.25 12.44 25.21
CA ALA A 214 8.33 12.73 24.28
C ALA A 214 7.90 13.60 23.07
N TRP A 215 6.65 13.46 22.61
CA TRP A 215 6.11 14.34 21.57
C TRP A 215 5.83 15.74 22.07
N PHE A 216 5.27 15.88 23.27
CA PHE A 216 5.04 17.20 23.86
C PHE A 216 6.33 17.92 24.18
N ASP A 217 7.33 17.21 24.70
CA ASP A 217 8.68 17.74 24.94
C ASP A 217 9.33 18.19 23.61
N TRP A 218 9.07 17.50 22.50
CA TRP A 218 9.52 17.92 21.17
C TRP A 218 8.81 19.19 20.69
N MET A 219 7.48 19.20 20.75
CA MET A 219 6.65 20.29 20.21
C MET A 219 6.81 21.59 21.02
N PHE A 220 6.74 21.48 22.35
CA PHE A 220 6.60 22.62 23.26
C PHE A 220 7.84 22.85 24.14
N GLY A 221 8.81 21.94 24.08
CA GLY A 221 10.03 22.01 24.85
C GLY A 221 9.87 21.48 26.28
N LYS A 222 11.00 21.30 26.95
CA LYS A 222 11.10 20.92 28.36
C LYS A 222 12.06 21.87 29.06
N ALA A 223 11.57 22.58 30.07
CA ALA A 223 12.39 23.53 30.81
C ALA A 223 13.51 22.81 31.55
N ASP A 224 14.72 23.36 31.51
CA ASP A 224 15.80 22.91 32.38
C ASP A 224 15.45 23.28 33.82
N GLU A 225 15.45 22.32 34.73
CA GLU A 225 15.17 22.56 36.15
C GLU A 225 16.34 23.24 36.88
N HIS A 226 17.49 23.37 36.22
CA HIS A 226 18.71 24.04 36.65
C HIS A 226 18.92 25.36 35.89
N GLN A 227 17.92 26.25 35.91
CA GLN A 227 17.98 27.55 35.25
C GLN A 227 19.15 28.43 35.73
N GLY A 228 19.44 28.41 37.03
CA GLY A 228 20.29 29.39 37.71
C GLY A 228 19.66 30.79 37.77
N ALA A 229 20.08 31.60 38.74
CA ALA A 229 19.73 33.01 38.79
C ALA A 229 20.36 33.75 37.60
N GLY A 230 19.55 34.57 36.91
CA GLY A 230 20.00 35.45 35.85
C GLY A 230 20.52 36.78 36.41
N LYS A 231 21.24 37.55 35.60
CA LYS A 231 21.50 38.97 35.89
C LYS A 231 20.22 39.77 35.64
N GLU A 232 20.14 40.98 36.21
CA GLU A 232 19.05 41.91 35.88
C GLU A 232 18.95 42.09 34.35
N GLY A 233 17.73 41.94 33.82
CA GLY A 233 17.43 41.98 32.40
C GLY A 233 17.66 40.66 31.64
N ASP A 234 18.24 39.62 32.26
CA ASP A 234 18.42 38.31 31.62
C ASP A 234 17.10 37.56 31.51
N ARG A 235 16.54 37.55 30.30
CA ARG A 235 15.30 36.83 29.95
C ARG A 235 15.58 35.46 29.34
N THR A 236 16.83 34.99 29.36
CA THR A 236 17.22 33.72 28.74
C THR A 236 16.68 32.56 29.55
N PHE A 237 15.65 31.89 29.03
CA PHE A 237 15.09 30.69 29.63
C PHE A 237 15.76 29.45 29.04
N LEU A 238 16.34 28.61 29.91
CA LEU A 238 17.07 27.41 29.49
C LEU A 238 16.10 26.25 29.28
N TYR A 239 16.38 25.44 28.28
CA TYR A 239 15.61 24.24 27.98
C TYR A 239 16.53 23.04 27.95
N GLU A 240 16.12 21.95 28.59
CA GLU A 240 16.72 20.63 28.36
C GLU A 240 16.47 20.23 26.88
N HIS A 241 15.27 20.53 26.39
CA HIS A 241 14.86 20.37 25.00
C HIS A 241 14.10 21.62 24.55
N ALA A 242 14.67 22.40 23.62
CA ALA A 242 14.00 23.59 23.09
C ALA A 242 12.81 23.20 22.20
N PRO A 243 11.71 23.97 22.21
CA PRO A 243 10.55 23.71 21.35
C PRO A 243 10.96 23.72 19.88
N GLN A 244 10.58 22.66 19.15
CA GLN A 244 10.86 22.53 17.72
C GLN A 244 9.66 22.95 16.85
N GLY A 245 8.46 23.05 17.43
CA GLY A 245 7.24 23.32 16.69
C GLY A 245 6.74 22.12 15.87
N ASP A 246 5.74 22.36 15.01
CA ASP A 246 5.12 21.29 14.22
C ASP A 246 6.06 20.78 13.12
N TRP A 247 6.37 19.49 13.20
CA TRP A 247 7.17 18.76 12.23
C TRP A 247 6.49 18.65 10.87
N ALA A 248 5.16 18.58 10.85
CA ALA A 248 4.40 18.22 9.66
C ALA A 248 4.07 19.41 8.76
N GLN A 249 4.12 19.16 7.46
CA GLN A 249 3.43 20.00 6.47
C GLN A 249 1.92 19.82 6.55
N GLU A 250 1.16 20.80 6.05
CA GLU A 250 -0.30 20.74 6.00
C GLU A 250 -0.78 19.48 5.29
N GLY A 251 -1.80 18.81 5.86
CA GLY A 251 -2.39 17.58 5.31
C GLY A 251 -1.50 16.33 5.40
N SER A 252 -0.20 16.47 5.67
CA SER A 252 0.77 15.37 5.52
C SER A 252 0.66 14.22 6.52
N ARG A 253 -0.15 14.39 7.57
CA ARG A 253 -0.47 13.30 8.51
C ARG A 253 -1.53 12.34 7.97
N GLU A 254 -2.25 12.74 6.93
CA GLU A 254 -3.32 11.94 6.35
C GLU A 254 -2.74 10.87 5.42
N VAL A 255 -3.14 9.62 5.67
CA VAL A 255 -2.86 8.48 4.79
C VAL A 255 -4.18 8.06 4.17
N LYS A 256 -4.27 8.15 2.84
CA LYS A 256 -5.51 7.89 2.10
C LYS A 256 -5.89 6.42 2.20
N VAL A 257 -4.98 5.52 1.84
CA VAL A 257 -5.25 4.07 1.81
C VAL A 257 -4.13 3.30 2.50
N VAL A 258 -4.50 2.31 3.32
CA VAL A 258 -3.61 1.22 3.72
C VAL A 258 -4.25 -0.12 3.36
N GLY A 259 -3.71 -0.79 2.35
CA GLY A 259 -4.20 -2.09 1.87
C GLY A 259 -3.18 -3.20 2.15
N VAL A 260 -3.55 -4.19 2.96
CA VAL A 260 -2.61 -5.24 3.38
C VAL A 260 -3.11 -6.65 3.14
N PHE A 261 -2.18 -7.53 2.77
CA PHE A 261 -2.39 -8.97 2.65
C PHE A 261 -1.75 -9.65 3.87
N ASP A 262 -2.57 -10.35 4.63
CA ASP A 262 -2.23 -11.25 5.73
C ASP A 262 -1.12 -10.77 6.68
N THR A 263 -1.27 -9.56 7.25
CA THR A 263 -0.33 -9.03 8.25
C THR A 263 -0.09 -10.02 9.39
N VAL A 264 1.17 -10.41 9.57
CA VAL A 264 1.64 -11.22 10.71
C VAL A 264 2.35 -10.33 11.73
N GLY A 265 2.06 -10.53 13.01
CA GLY A 265 2.61 -9.70 14.08
C GLY A 265 4.10 -9.93 14.24
N ALA A 266 4.90 -8.87 14.05
CA ALA A 266 6.33 -8.86 14.36
C ALA A 266 6.62 -8.85 15.87
N ILE A 267 5.81 -9.54 16.68
CA ILE A 267 6.21 -9.88 18.06
C ILE A 267 7.41 -10.79 17.89
N GLY A 268 8.59 -10.28 18.27
CA GLY A 268 9.90 -10.88 18.04
C GLY A 268 9.83 -12.39 17.97
N MET A 269 10.27 -12.95 16.84
CA MET A 269 10.15 -14.37 16.50
C MET A 269 10.35 -15.25 17.75
N PRO A 270 9.27 -15.81 18.32
CA PRO A 270 9.39 -16.62 19.50
C PRO A 270 9.92 -17.97 19.07
N GLN A 271 11.14 -18.28 19.53
CA GLN A 271 11.86 -19.56 19.41
C GLN A 271 12.14 -19.98 17.96
N VAL A 272 13.41 -20.04 17.59
CA VAL A 272 13.88 -20.92 16.52
C VAL A 272 14.86 -21.86 17.20
N LEU A 273 14.67 -23.18 17.04
CA LEU A 273 15.54 -24.23 17.58
C LEU A 273 15.62 -24.35 19.13
N GLY A 274 14.57 -24.04 19.87
CA GLY A 274 14.55 -24.26 21.33
C GLY A 274 15.44 -23.31 22.14
N PHE A 275 16.04 -22.30 21.50
CA PHE A 275 16.72 -21.21 22.19
C PHE A 275 15.74 -20.05 22.42
N LYS A 276 15.62 -19.62 23.69
CA LYS A 276 15.00 -18.33 24.03
C LYS A 276 15.92 -17.23 23.49
N LEU A 277 15.58 -16.64 22.34
CA LEU A 277 16.12 -15.33 22.01
C LEU A 277 15.72 -14.37 23.15
N PRO A 278 16.65 -13.56 23.67
CA PRO A 278 16.28 -12.51 24.60
C PRO A 278 15.28 -11.63 23.88
N SER A 279 14.04 -11.59 24.38
CA SER A 279 13.14 -10.49 24.07
C SER A 279 13.85 -9.26 24.61
N THR A 280 14.55 -8.54 23.74
CA THR A 280 14.91 -7.17 24.03
C THR A 280 13.56 -6.46 24.16
N GLY A 281 13.09 -6.30 25.39
CA GLY A 281 11.96 -5.43 25.71
C GLY A 281 12.29 -3.95 25.43
N LYS A 282 12.99 -3.66 24.33
CA LYS A 282 13.59 -2.38 23.96
C LYS A 282 13.19 -1.85 22.57
N ASP A 283 12.61 -2.66 21.67
CA ASP A 283 12.43 -2.23 20.26
C ASP A 283 10.96 -1.94 19.91
N GLY A 284 10.35 -1.01 20.65
CA GLY A 284 8.90 -0.79 20.65
C GLY A 284 8.37 0.37 19.80
N TRP A 285 9.10 0.86 18.81
CA TRP A 285 8.74 2.10 18.11
C TRP A 285 7.67 1.95 17.03
N HIS A 286 7.43 0.76 16.52
CA HIS A 286 6.49 0.55 15.41
C HIS A 286 5.03 0.73 15.85
N ASN A 287 4.38 1.78 15.34
CA ASN A 287 2.93 1.96 15.48
C ASN A 287 2.20 1.28 14.31
N VAL A 288 1.80 0.02 14.50
CA VAL A 288 0.99 -0.73 13.53
C VAL A 288 -0.52 -0.65 13.80
N GLY A 289 -0.93 0.14 14.80
CA GLY A 289 -2.33 0.38 15.12
C GLY A 289 -3.04 1.14 14.00
N LEU A 290 -4.38 1.12 14.00
CA LEU A 290 -5.15 1.93 13.07
C LEU A 290 -5.23 3.36 13.58
N SER A 291 -4.49 4.26 12.92
CA SER A 291 -4.56 5.69 13.15
C SER A 291 -5.87 6.26 12.57
N PRO A 292 -6.49 7.27 13.20
CA PRO A 292 -7.66 7.97 12.65
C PRO A 292 -7.30 8.86 11.46
N ASN A 293 -6.01 9.09 11.22
CA ASN A 293 -5.54 9.79 10.02
C ASN A 293 -5.45 8.84 8.80
N ILE A 294 -5.69 7.53 8.99
CA ILE A 294 -5.86 6.57 7.89
C ILE A 294 -7.33 6.57 7.47
N LYS A 295 -7.64 6.93 6.22
CA LYS A 295 -9.02 7.03 5.74
C LYS A 295 -9.62 5.70 5.33
N HIS A 296 -8.86 4.89 4.61
CA HIS A 296 -9.31 3.59 4.12
C HIS A 296 -8.31 2.51 4.52
N ALA A 297 -8.78 1.49 5.23
CA ALA A 297 -7.97 0.41 5.77
C ALA A 297 -8.55 -0.95 5.37
N PHE A 298 -7.83 -1.66 4.50
CA PHE A 298 -8.30 -2.91 3.89
C PHE A 298 -7.33 -4.04 4.23
N HIS A 299 -7.83 -5.17 4.73
CA HIS A 299 -7.00 -6.31 5.11
C HIS A 299 -7.59 -7.64 4.62
N ALA A 300 -6.91 -8.32 3.70
CA ALA A 300 -7.22 -9.71 3.32
C ALA A 300 -6.51 -10.68 4.29
N LEU A 301 -7.24 -11.66 4.84
CA LEU A 301 -6.77 -12.55 5.91
C LEU A 301 -6.86 -14.03 5.51
N ALA A 302 -5.83 -14.81 5.84
CA ALA A 302 -5.81 -16.26 5.63
C ALA A 302 -6.58 -17.00 6.72
N LEU A 303 -7.51 -17.88 6.35
CA LEU A 303 -8.30 -18.66 7.30
C LEU A 303 -7.60 -19.97 7.72
N ASP A 304 -6.92 -20.63 6.78
CA ASP A 304 -6.28 -21.94 7.00
C ASP A 304 -4.85 -21.83 7.54
N GLU A 305 -4.34 -20.62 7.79
CA GLU A 305 -3.02 -20.45 8.39
C GLU A 305 -3.04 -20.87 9.87
N HIS A 306 -2.09 -21.71 10.27
CA HIS A 306 -2.06 -22.33 11.60
C HIS A 306 -0.75 -22.12 12.35
N ARG A 307 0.26 -21.54 11.69
CA ARG A 307 1.55 -21.30 12.31
C ARG A 307 1.37 -20.29 13.41
N GLN A 308 1.77 -20.64 14.63
CA GLN A 308 1.60 -19.75 15.78
C GLN A 308 2.33 -18.41 15.56
N CYS A 309 3.51 -18.42 14.93
CA CYS A 309 4.26 -17.23 14.52
C CYS A 309 3.59 -16.42 13.40
N PHE A 310 2.55 -16.95 12.74
CA PHE A 310 1.73 -16.26 11.74
C PHE A 310 0.36 -15.90 12.33
N SER A 311 0.32 -15.58 13.63
CA SER A 311 -0.91 -15.04 14.24
C SER A 311 -1.29 -13.72 13.55
N PRO A 312 -2.55 -13.55 13.13
CA PRO A 312 -2.97 -12.38 12.38
C PRO A 312 -3.00 -11.13 13.27
N SER A 313 -2.56 -10.00 12.73
CA SER A 313 -2.63 -8.69 13.40
C SER A 313 -3.85 -7.91 12.93
N VAL A 314 -5.00 -8.12 13.57
CA VAL A 314 -6.29 -7.50 13.20
C VAL A 314 -6.38 -6.06 13.76
N TRP A 315 -6.86 -5.13 12.94
CA TRP A 315 -7.16 -3.75 13.36
C TRP A 315 -8.48 -3.64 14.13
N TYR A 316 -8.65 -2.54 14.85
CA TYR A 316 -9.91 -2.22 15.50
C TYR A 316 -10.17 -0.71 15.52
N LEU A 317 -11.44 -0.33 15.51
CA LEU A 317 -11.90 1.04 15.77
C LEU A 317 -12.53 1.15 17.16
N PRO A 318 -12.32 2.26 17.90
CA PRO A 318 -12.86 2.42 19.25
C PRO A 318 -14.39 2.29 19.33
N ASN A 319 -14.88 1.57 20.35
CA ASN A 319 -16.32 1.25 20.50
C ASN A 319 -17.24 2.43 20.85
N LYS A 320 -16.70 3.57 21.30
CA LYS A 320 -17.51 4.69 21.80
C LYS A 320 -17.18 5.94 20.99
N PRO A 321 -18.07 6.42 20.10
CA PRO A 321 -17.88 7.75 19.52
C PRO A 321 -17.87 8.81 20.64
N ALA A 322 -17.23 9.95 20.40
CA ALA A 322 -17.37 11.12 21.24
C ALA A 322 -18.46 12.02 20.65
N THR A 323 -19.14 12.81 21.48
CA THR A 323 -20.11 13.79 20.98
C THR A 323 -19.43 15.13 20.71
N PRO A 324 -19.99 16.01 19.85
CA PRO A 324 -19.48 17.37 19.66
C PRO A 324 -19.34 18.15 20.97
N GLU A 325 -20.29 18.01 21.90
CA GLU A 325 -20.27 18.68 23.20
C GLU A 325 -19.11 18.19 24.08
N MET A 326 -18.81 16.87 24.04
CA MET A 326 -17.65 16.33 24.72
C MET A 326 -16.35 16.93 24.17
N VAL A 327 -16.22 17.07 22.84
CA VAL A 327 -15.04 17.66 22.21
C VAL A 327 -14.89 19.13 22.61
N GLU A 328 -15.98 19.90 22.56
CA GLU A 328 -15.96 21.32 22.94
C GLU A 328 -15.62 21.51 24.43
N SER A 329 -16.15 20.65 25.30
CA SER A 329 -15.77 20.61 26.71
C SER A 329 -14.28 20.33 26.91
N ARG A 330 -13.70 19.35 26.20
CA ARG A 330 -12.25 19.08 26.27
C ARG A 330 -11.41 20.21 25.69
N LYS A 331 -11.92 20.92 24.69
CA LYS A 331 -11.23 22.08 24.10
C LYS A 331 -11.12 23.22 25.10
N LYS A 332 -12.20 23.51 25.84
CA LYS A 332 -12.17 24.50 26.92
C LYS A 332 -11.22 24.12 28.05
N GLU A 333 -11.20 22.84 28.46
CA GLU A 333 -10.24 22.33 29.45
C GLU A 333 -8.79 22.53 29.00
N GLU A 334 -8.52 22.36 27.71
CA GLU A 334 -7.19 22.45 27.12
C GLU A 334 -6.70 23.90 27.00
N ILE A 335 -7.54 24.81 26.50
CA ILE A 335 -7.27 26.25 26.42
C ILE A 335 -6.97 26.84 27.82
N GLU A 336 -7.75 26.46 28.84
CA GLU A 336 -7.53 26.93 30.21
C GLU A 336 -6.21 26.40 30.78
N ALA A 337 -5.81 25.18 30.43
CA ALA A 337 -4.53 24.62 30.86
C ALA A 337 -3.34 25.25 30.11
N GLU A 338 -3.49 25.56 28.82
CA GLU A 338 -2.51 26.30 28.01
C GLU A 338 -2.27 27.69 28.59
N LYS A 339 -3.35 28.41 28.94
CA LYS A 339 -3.25 29.74 29.56
C LYS A 339 -2.43 29.71 30.85
N LYS A 340 -2.69 28.74 31.73
CA LYS A 340 -1.92 28.55 32.97
C LYS A 340 -0.45 28.25 32.71
N TYR A 341 -0.16 27.47 31.67
CA TYR A 341 1.21 27.21 31.26
C TYR A 341 1.91 28.50 30.81
N ALA A 342 1.27 29.29 29.95
CA ALA A 342 1.82 30.56 29.48
C ALA A 342 2.08 31.55 30.63
N GLU A 343 1.15 31.67 31.58
CA GLU A 343 1.31 32.48 32.79
C GLU A 343 2.48 32.00 33.67
N ALA A 344 2.60 30.69 33.90
CA ALA A 344 3.69 30.12 34.68
C ALA A 344 5.06 30.33 34.02
N LEU A 345 5.14 30.20 32.69
CA LEU A 345 6.35 30.43 31.92
C LEU A 345 6.77 31.90 31.97
N GLN A 346 5.83 32.82 31.74
CA GLN A 346 6.10 34.25 31.80
C GLN A 346 6.56 34.67 33.20
N ALA A 347 5.90 34.19 34.26
CA ALA A 347 6.30 34.45 35.63
C ALA A 347 7.72 33.93 35.96
N ALA A 348 8.11 32.77 35.42
CA ALA A 348 9.45 32.23 35.60
C ALA A 348 10.52 33.08 34.88
N ILE A 349 10.22 33.57 33.68
CA ILE A 349 11.09 34.47 32.91
C ILE A 349 11.25 35.81 33.64
N ASP A 350 10.16 36.40 34.11
CA ASP A 350 10.18 37.68 34.81
C ASP A 350 10.92 37.59 36.15
N LEU A 351 10.74 36.48 36.88
CA LEU A 351 11.48 36.20 38.11
C LEU A 351 12.99 36.14 37.87
N LYS A 352 13.41 35.51 36.76
CA LYS A 352 14.83 35.42 36.37
C LYS A 352 15.37 36.79 35.94
N ALA A 353 14.61 37.52 35.13
CA ALA A 353 14.99 38.83 34.62
C ALA A 353 15.05 39.92 35.70
N GLY A 354 14.35 39.74 36.82
CA GLY A 354 14.39 40.68 37.95
C GLY A 354 15.76 40.77 38.65
N GLY A 355 16.68 39.82 38.44
CA GLY A 355 18.05 39.86 38.97
C GLY A 355 18.20 39.74 40.50
N GLN A 356 17.09 39.70 41.26
CA GLN A 356 17.08 39.59 42.73
C GLN A 356 16.74 38.17 43.23
N ALA A 357 16.30 37.28 42.35
CA ALA A 357 15.90 35.93 42.71
C ALA A 357 17.12 35.01 42.92
N THR A 358 17.03 34.12 43.91
CA THR A 358 18.04 33.08 44.14
C THR A 358 17.90 31.93 43.13
N ASP A 359 18.98 31.18 42.90
CA ASP A 359 18.97 29.96 42.09
C ASP A 359 17.85 29.01 42.49
N ALA A 360 17.63 28.83 43.81
CA ALA A 360 16.59 27.95 44.33
C ALA A 360 15.19 28.39 43.91
N GLN A 361 14.91 29.70 43.89
CA GLN A 361 13.64 30.27 43.47
C GLN A 361 13.42 30.11 41.97
N VAL A 362 14.42 30.44 41.13
CA VAL A 362 14.30 30.29 39.67
C VAL A 362 14.18 28.82 39.27
N ASN A 363 14.95 27.93 39.88
CA ASN A 363 14.86 26.48 39.67
C ASN A 363 13.49 25.92 40.12
N ALA A 364 12.91 26.45 41.20
CA ALA A 364 11.56 26.08 41.63
C ALA A 364 10.49 26.57 40.65
N ALA A 365 10.64 27.77 40.09
CA ALA A 365 9.74 28.28 39.05
C ALA A 365 9.80 27.41 37.78
N ALA A 366 10.99 26.98 37.35
CA ALA A 366 11.14 26.05 36.23
C ALA A 366 10.49 24.68 36.48
N ARG A 367 10.61 24.13 37.69
CA ARG A 367 9.87 22.91 38.09
C ARG A 367 8.34 23.12 38.01
N ASN A 368 7.85 24.29 38.42
CA ASN A 368 6.44 24.63 38.29
C ASN A 368 6.01 24.70 36.81
N VAL A 369 6.81 25.30 35.93
CA VAL A 369 6.55 25.30 34.47
C VAL A 369 6.39 23.87 33.94
N ASN A 370 7.34 22.97 34.27
CA ASN A 370 7.25 21.55 33.87
C ASN A 370 6.02 20.85 34.47
N GLN A 371 5.64 21.17 35.71
CA GLN A 371 4.45 20.61 36.35
C GLN A 371 3.15 21.05 35.66
N VAL A 372 3.03 22.34 35.33
CA VAL A 372 1.86 22.90 34.63
C VAL A 372 1.80 22.39 33.19
N ALA A 373 2.95 22.26 32.51
CA ALA A 373 3.04 21.66 31.18
C ALA A 373 2.48 20.23 31.16
N ARG A 374 2.75 19.39 32.19
CA ARG A 374 2.16 18.04 32.29
C ARG A 374 0.63 18.05 32.41
N VAL A 375 0.07 19.06 33.08
CA VAL A 375 -1.39 19.24 33.17
C VAL A 375 -1.97 19.62 31.82
N TRP A 376 -1.33 20.56 31.11
CA TRP A 376 -1.70 20.93 29.75
C TRP A 376 -1.61 19.74 28.79
N ASN A 377 -0.48 19.04 28.73
CA ASN A 377 -0.28 17.82 27.93
C ASN A 377 -1.38 16.78 28.20
N LYS A 378 -1.82 16.62 29.45
CA LYS A 378 -2.92 15.71 29.81
C LYS A 378 -4.27 16.18 29.26
N ALA A 379 -4.54 17.48 29.27
CA ALA A 379 -5.74 18.07 28.65
C ALA A 379 -5.70 17.92 27.12
N THR A 380 -4.58 18.24 26.48
CA THR A 380 -4.38 18.09 25.03
C THR A 380 -4.58 16.64 24.58
N ARG A 381 -4.05 15.65 25.31
CA ARG A 381 -4.32 14.22 25.03
C ARG A 381 -5.79 13.87 25.09
N ARG A 382 -6.54 14.43 26.05
CA ARG A 382 -7.98 14.16 26.19
C ARG A 382 -8.76 14.79 25.04
N LEU A 383 -8.40 16.01 24.64
CA LEU A 383 -8.95 16.67 23.46
C LEU A 383 -8.68 15.85 22.20
N MET A 384 -7.42 15.49 21.92
CA MET A 384 -7.03 14.68 20.76
C MET A 384 -7.79 13.35 20.71
N LYS A 385 -7.92 12.64 21.84
CA LYS A 385 -8.70 11.39 21.93
C LYS A 385 -10.20 11.61 21.68
N ALA A 386 -10.76 12.73 22.16
CA ALA A 386 -12.16 13.05 21.93
C ALA A 386 -12.41 13.41 20.46
N GLN A 387 -11.55 14.24 19.86
CA GLN A 387 -11.60 14.60 18.45
C GLN A 387 -11.48 13.38 17.54
N GLU A 388 -10.54 12.48 17.82
CA GLU A 388 -10.42 11.20 17.12
C GLU A 388 -11.70 10.37 17.19
N ARG A 389 -12.27 10.23 18.40
CA ARG A 389 -13.51 9.45 18.60
C ARG A 389 -14.73 10.11 17.98
N LEU A 390 -14.75 11.43 17.83
CA LEU A 390 -15.79 12.17 17.12
C LEU A 390 -15.63 12.01 15.60
N LYS A 391 -14.40 12.16 15.11
CA LYS A 391 -14.03 12.04 13.70
C LYS A 391 -13.97 10.60 13.20
N CYS A 392 -14.29 9.56 14.00
CA CYS A 392 -13.99 8.15 13.66
C CYS A 392 -14.58 7.77 12.28
N GLN A 393 -13.78 7.96 11.23
CA GLN A 393 -14.17 8.04 9.81
C GLN A 393 -13.41 7.02 8.95
N SER A 394 -12.49 6.25 9.55
CA SER A 394 -11.75 5.24 8.81
C SER A 394 -12.71 4.16 8.32
N GLU A 395 -12.76 3.94 7.02
CA GLU A 395 -13.39 2.78 6.42
C GLU A 395 -12.50 1.57 6.66
N LEU A 396 -12.84 0.75 7.67
CA LEU A 396 -12.11 -0.47 8.00
C LEU A 396 -12.85 -1.70 7.46
N LYS A 397 -12.20 -2.49 6.61
CA LYS A 397 -12.69 -3.77 6.11
C LYS A 397 -11.62 -4.84 6.25
N GLN A 398 -11.93 -5.92 6.96
CA GLN A 398 -11.01 -7.05 7.13
C GLN A 398 -11.71 -8.34 6.72
N VAL A 399 -11.26 -8.99 5.65
CA VAL A 399 -11.99 -10.10 5.02
C VAL A 399 -11.18 -11.39 5.06
N TRP A 400 -11.80 -12.46 5.55
CA TRP A 400 -11.21 -13.78 5.66
C TRP A 400 -11.49 -14.62 4.40
N PHE A 401 -10.43 -15.24 3.87
CA PHE A 401 -10.47 -16.09 2.69
C PHE A 401 -9.90 -17.49 3.02
N PRO A 402 -10.30 -18.55 2.29
CA PRO A 402 -9.62 -19.83 2.35
C PRO A 402 -8.15 -19.71 1.98
N GLY A 403 -7.34 -20.66 2.41
CA GLY A 403 -5.92 -20.75 2.10
C GLY A 403 -5.00 -20.34 3.25
N TYR A 404 -3.73 -20.65 3.03
CA TYR A 404 -2.62 -20.30 3.90
C TYR A 404 -2.08 -18.92 3.53
N HIS A 405 -1.09 -18.45 4.28
CA HIS A 405 -0.47 -17.14 4.10
C HIS A 405 -0.12 -16.77 2.64
N THR A 406 0.52 -17.68 1.89
CA THR A 406 0.91 -17.45 0.49
C THR A 406 -0.28 -17.46 -0.47
N ASN A 407 -1.37 -18.15 -0.15
CA ASN A 407 -2.59 -18.12 -0.97
C ASN A 407 -3.29 -16.76 -0.91
N ILE A 408 -3.03 -15.95 0.12
CA ILE A 408 -3.63 -14.61 0.28
C ILE A 408 -2.74 -13.53 -0.31
N GLY A 409 -1.43 -13.58 -0.05
CA GLY A 409 -0.47 -12.60 -0.56
C GLY A 409 0.07 -12.90 -1.95
N GLY A 410 -0.12 -14.13 -2.44
CA GLY A 410 0.43 -14.62 -3.69
C GLY A 410 1.91 -14.99 -3.61
N GLY A 411 2.45 -15.42 -4.75
CA GLY A 411 3.87 -15.73 -4.94
C GLY A 411 4.30 -17.12 -4.45
N ASP A 412 3.44 -18.12 -4.56
CA ASP A 412 3.78 -19.52 -4.27
C ASP A 412 4.75 -20.09 -5.33
N PRO A 413 5.99 -20.47 -4.95
CA PRO A 413 6.93 -21.11 -5.88
C PRO A 413 6.42 -22.44 -6.45
N GLY A 414 5.48 -23.12 -5.76
CA GLY A 414 4.79 -24.29 -6.27
C GLY A 414 4.12 -24.04 -7.62
N THR A 415 3.67 -22.81 -7.88
CA THR A 415 3.10 -22.41 -9.16
C THR A 415 4.10 -22.54 -10.31
N LEU A 416 5.41 -22.36 -10.09
CA LEU A 416 6.43 -22.58 -11.15
C LEU A 416 6.49 -24.06 -11.55
N ASN A 417 6.33 -24.96 -10.58
CA ASN A 417 6.37 -26.40 -10.77
C ASN A 417 5.00 -27.02 -11.09
N ASN A 418 3.99 -26.18 -11.40
CA ASN A 418 2.63 -26.62 -11.68
C ASN A 418 1.97 -27.37 -10.50
N VAL A 419 2.23 -26.94 -9.26
CA VAL A 419 1.77 -27.54 -7.98
C VAL A 419 0.85 -26.56 -7.23
N GLY A 420 0.00 -27.08 -6.35
CA GLY A 420 -0.88 -26.28 -5.48
C GLY A 420 -2.16 -25.81 -6.16
N ASP A 421 -2.63 -24.65 -5.74
CA ASP A 421 -3.81 -23.95 -6.29
C ASP A 421 -3.43 -23.03 -7.45
N MET A 422 -2.16 -22.97 -7.84
CA MET A 422 -1.67 -22.17 -8.97
C MET A 422 -2.02 -20.67 -8.85
N GLU A 423 -2.05 -20.12 -7.63
CA GLU A 423 -2.52 -18.77 -7.25
C GLU A 423 -4.00 -18.47 -7.54
N GLU A 424 -4.85 -19.47 -7.68
CA GLU A 424 -6.28 -19.23 -7.87
C GLU A 424 -6.88 -18.43 -6.71
N MET A 425 -6.54 -18.78 -5.46
CA MET A 425 -6.98 -18.04 -4.29
C MET A 425 -6.36 -16.64 -4.22
N SER A 426 -5.07 -16.53 -4.57
CA SER A 426 -4.33 -15.26 -4.62
C SER A 426 -4.91 -14.30 -5.66
N ASN A 427 -5.51 -14.83 -6.72
CA ASN A 427 -6.25 -14.02 -7.69
C ASN A 427 -7.54 -13.44 -7.10
N ILE A 428 -8.28 -14.22 -6.31
CA ILE A 428 -9.51 -13.76 -5.67
C ILE A 428 -9.21 -12.64 -4.66
N THR A 429 -8.18 -12.81 -3.83
CA THR A 429 -7.80 -11.76 -2.86
C THR A 429 -7.22 -10.51 -3.53
N TYR A 430 -6.49 -10.68 -4.63
CA TYR A 430 -6.02 -9.56 -5.46
C TYR A 430 -7.19 -8.76 -6.03
N SER A 431 -8.15 -9.43 -6.67
CA SER A 431 -9.35 -8.82 -7.20
C SER A 431 -10.16 -8.09 -6.13
N TRP A 432 -10.33 -8.69 -4.96
CA TRP A 432 -10.98 -8.04 -3.82
C TRP A 432 -10.27 -6.75 -3.41
N MET A 433 -8.93 -6.76 -3.33
CA MET A 433 -8.15 -5.56 -3.01
C MET A 433 -8.31 -4.49 -4.09
N LEU A 434 -8.26 -4.86 -5.37
CA LEU A 434 -8.46 -3.92 -6.49
C LEU A 434 -9.81 -3.20 -6.38
N ASP A 435 -10.88 -3.91 -6.05
CA ASP A 435 -12.19 -3.29 -5.83
C ASP A 435 -12.22 -2.32 -4.65
N GLN A 436 -11.42 -2.55 -3.61
CA GLN A 436 -11.36 -1.63 -2.48
C GLN A 436 -10.61 -0.34 -2.83
N ILE A 437 -9.71 -0.38 -3.80
CA ILE A 437 -8.81 0.74 -4.10
C ILE A 437 -9.07 1.42 -5.45
N LYS A 438 -9.95 0.87 -6.30
CA LYS A 438 -10.20 1.39 -7.66
C LYS A 438 -10.67 2.85 -7.71
N ALA A 439 -11.29 3.35 -6.64
CA ALA A 439 -11.69 4.76 -6.51
C ALA A 439 -10.53 5.68 -6.07
N HIS A 440 -9.37 5.12 -5.74
CA HIS A 440 -8.23 5.84 -5.19
C HIS A 440 -6.97 5.71 -6.06
N VAL A 441 -6.88 4.68 -6.90
CA VAL A 441 -5.74 4.49 -7.80
C VAL A 441 -6.22 4.21 -9.21
N SER A 442 -5.44 4.67 -10.19
CA SER A 442 -5.64 4.33 -11.60
C SER A 442 -4.87 3.06 -11.93
N ILE A 443 -5.60 2.04 -12.40
CA ILE A 443 -5.09 0.69 -12.68
C ILE A 443 -5.13 0.44 -14.20
N ASP A 444 -4.08 -0.15 -14.76
CA ASP A 444 -4.09 -0.69 -16.11
C ASP A 444 -4.90 -1.98 -16.15
N GLU A 445 -6.20 -1.85 -16.44
CA GLU A 445 -7.11 -2.99 -16.58
C GLU A 445 -6.64 -3.99 -17.64
N ARG A 446 -5.94 -3.54 -18.70
CA ARG A 446 -5.42 -4.45 -19.73
C ARG A 446 -4.37 -5.37 -19.15
N PHE A 447 -3.47 -4.84 -18.32
CA PHE A 447 -2.47 -5.63 -17.63
C PHE A 447 -3.13 -6.70 -16.74
N VAL A 448 -4.14 -6.32 -15.95
CA VAL A 448 -4.86 -7.25 -15.06
C VAL A 448 -5.52 -8.37 -15.88
N MET A 449 -6.24 -8.01 -16.94
CA MET A 449 -6.93 -8.97 -17.81
C MET A 449 -5.97 -9.90 -18.55
N GLN A 450 -4.84 -9.40 -19.06
CA GLN A 450 -3.83 -10.21 -19.72
C GLN A 450 -3.17 -11.20 -18.76
N ALA A 451 -2.86 -10.78 -17.53
CA ALA A 451 -2.30 -11.66 -16.52
C ALA A 451 -3.27 -12.80 -16.14
N MET A 452 -4.57 -12.49 -16.02
CA MET A 452 -5.62 -13.49 -15.77
C MET A 452 -5.74 -14.48 -16.94
N ARG A 453 -5.80 -13.99 -18.19
CA ARG A 453 -5.83 -14.82 -19.40
C ARG A 453 -4.62 -15.75 -19.51
N ALA A 454 -3.42 -15.22 -19.30
CA ALA A 454 -2.19 -16.01 -19.38
C ALA A 454 -2.16 -17.17 -18.37
N ARG A 455 -2.70 -16.96 -17.16
CA ARG A 455 -2.87 -18.01 -16.15
C ARG A 455 -3.84 -19.08 -16.62
N GLU A 456 -5.00 -18.69 -17.12
CA GLU A 456 -6.00 -19.64 -17.62
C GLU A 456 -5.49 -20.47 -18.79
N GLU A 457 -4.88 -19.83 -19.78
CA GLU A 457 -4.28 -20.52 -20.92
C GLU A 457 -3.22 -21.52 -20.48
N ARG A 458 -2.41 -21.16 -19.47
CA ARG A 458 -1.44 -22.07 -18.88
C ARG A 458 -2.14 -23.29 -18.29
N LEU A 459 -3.20 -23.12 -17.53
CA LEU A 459 -3.97 -24.24 -16.95
C LEU A 459 -4.63 -25.10 -18.02
N LYS A 460 -5.22 -24.50 -19.07
CA LYS A 460 -5.79 -25.23 -20.21
C LYS A 460 -4.74 -26.09 -20.91
N LYS A 461 -3.57 -25.52 -21.21
CA LYS A 461 -2.44 -26.24 -21.84
C LYS A 461 -1.96 -27.41 -20.97
N LEU A 462 -1.92 -27.22 -19.65
CA LEU A 462 -1.62 -28.30 -18.72
C LEU A 462 -2.69 -29.41 -18.83
N ASN A 463 -3.96 -29.10 -18.65
CA ASN A 463 -5.03 -30.12 -18.72
C ASN A 463 -5.05 -30.88 -20.05
N GLN A 464 -4.89 -30.20 -21.17
CA GLN A 464 -4.79 -30.83 -22.49
C GLN A 464 -3.63 -31.84 -22.58
N LYS A 465 -2.45 -31.49 -22.06
CA LYS A 465 -1.30 -32.40 -22.01
C LYS A 465 -1.58 -33.62 -21.14
N TYR A 466 -2.24 -33.43 -20.00
CA TYR A 466 -2.61 -34.53 -19.11
C TYR A 466 -3.64 -35.47 -19.76
N GLU A 467 -4.68 -34.92 -20.39
CA GLU A 467 -5.69 -35.69 -21.11
C GLU A 467 -5.10 -36.48 -22.28
N GLN A 468 -4.20 -35.87 -23.06
CA GLN A 468 -3.48 -36.56 -24.14
C GLN A 468 -2.63 -37.72 -23.60
N TRP A 469 -1.91 -37.49 -22.49
CA TRP A 469 -1.14 -38.53 -21.84
C TRP A 469 -2.05 -39.66 -21.31
N GLU A 470 -3.12 -39.35 -20.60
CA GLU A 470 -4.06 -40.34 -20.07
C GLU A 470 -4.73 -41.15 -21.19
N ALA A 471 -5.13 -40.49 -22.29
CA ALA A 471 -5.65 -41.16 -23.48
C ALA A 471 -4.62 -42.11 -24.08
N SER A 472 -3.34 -41.71 -24.16
CA SER A 472 -2.26 -42.56 -24.67
C SER A 472 -1.96 -43.77 -23.76
N VAL A 473 -1.99 -43.59 -22.44
CA VAL A 473 -1.87 -44.68 -21.46
C VAL A 473 -3.06 -45.65 -21.58
N ASN A 474 -4.27 -45.12 -21.71
CA ASN A 474 -5.48 -45.94 -21.83
C ASN A 474 -5.56 -46.68 -23.17
N ALA A 475 -5.10 -46.07 -24.26
CA ALA A 475 -4.94 -46.74 -25.55
C ALA A 475 -3.91 -47.87 -25.46
N PHE A 476 -2.74 -47.62 -24.85
CA PHE A 476 -1.71 -48.64 -24.64
C PHE A 476 -2.22 -49.83 -23.81
N LYS A 477 -2.96 -49.59 -22.72
CA LYS A 477 -3.57 -50.66 -21.91
C LYS A 477 -4.57 -51.53 -22.69
N ARG A 478 -5.13 -51.03 -23.79
CA ARG A 478 -6.10 -51.75 -24.64
C ARG A 478 -5.44 -52.49 -25.81
N GLU A 479 -4.18 -52.19 -26.14
CA GLU A 479 -3.46 -52.88 -27.23
C GLU A 479 -3.02 -54.29 -26.80
N SER A 480 -3.14 -55.27 -27.72
CA SER A 480 -2.61 -56.61 -27.46
C SER A 480 -1.08 -56.63 -27.57
N PHE A 481 -0.42 -57.49 -26.77
CA PHE A 481 1.04 -57.64 -26.79
C PHE A 481 1.58 -57.93 -28.21
N LYS A 482 0.82 -58.62 -29.05
CA LYS A 482 1.19 -58.93 -30.45
C LYS A 482 1.18 -57.70 -31.35
N GLU A 483 0.21 -56.81 -31.22
CA GLU A 483 0.13 -55.57 -32.01
C GLU A 483 1.23 -54.59 -31.62
N TRP A 484 1.56 -54.52 -30.34
CA TRP A 484 2.66 -53.70 -29.83
C TRP A 484 4.01 -54.16 -30.40
N VAL A 485 4.31 -55.47 -30.35
CA VAL A 485 5.54 -56.05 -30.93
C VAL A 485 5.63 -55.77 -32.44
N TYR A 486 4.51 -55.89 -33.17
CA TYR A 486 4.45 -55.62 -34.60
C TYR A 486 4.74 -54.15 -34.96
N LYS A 487 4.23 -53.18 -34.18
CA LYS A 487 4.47 -51.74 -34.40
C LYS A 487 5.89 -51.32 -34.04
N ALA A 488 6.47 -51.89 -32.98
CA ALA A 488 7.85 -51.66 -32.58
C ALA A 488 8.84 -52.19 -33.64
N ALA A 489 8.59 -53.38 -34.19
CA ALA A 489 9.42 -53.98 -35.25
C ALA A 489 9.41 -53.19 -36.57
N LYS A 490 8.38 -52.37 -36.83
CA LYS A 490 8.28 -51.51 -38.03
C LYS A 490 8.83 -50.10 -37.83
N ASN A 491 9.45 -49.78 -36.69
CA ASN A 491 9.90 -48.42 -36.33
C ASN A 491 8.79 -47.35 -36.43
N ILE A 492 7.52 -47.76 -36.37
CA ILE A 492 6.37 -46.84 -36.39
C ILE A 492 6.27 -46.11 -35.05
N ILE A 493 6.84 -46.70 -34.00
CA ILE A 493 6.83 -46.18 -32.63
C ILE A 493 8.24 -46.33 -32.05
N HIS A 494 8.84 -45.24 -31.54
CA HIS A 494 10.13 -45.30 -30.82
C HIS A 494 9.91 -45.80 -29.37
N PRO A 495 10.63 -46.85 -28.91
CA PRO A 495 10.37 -47.51 -27.62
C PRO A 495 10.63 -46.65 -26.39
N THR A 496 11.45 -45.60 -26.48
CA THR A 496 11.81 -44.71 -25.36
C THR A 496 11.01 -43.41 -25.32
N ARG A 497 10.21 -43.10 -26.36
CA ARG A 497 9.43 -41.85 -26.43
C ARG A 497 7.99 -42.02 -25.92
N MET A 498 7.64 -43.22 -25.47
CA MET A 498 6.31 -43.53 -24.97
C MET A 498 6.22 -43.24 -23.46
N LEU A 499 5.37 -42.26 -23.13
CA LEU A 499 4.74 -42.07 -21.84
C LEU A 499 5.63 -41.53 -20.71
N GLU A 500 6.52 -40.58 -20.97
CA GLU A 500 6.92 -39.71 -19.88
C GLU A 500 5.64 -39.04 -19.32
N PRO A 501 5.29 -39.27 -18.04
CA PRO A 501 4.14 -38.60 -17.45
C PRO A 501 4.37 -37.09 -17.51
N PRO A 502 3.31 -36.29 -17.70
CA PRO A 502 3.44 -34.85 -17.52
C PRO A 502 4.06 -34.57 -16.14
N GLU A 503 4.76 -33.44 -16.02
CA GLU A 503 5.49 -33.02 -14.81
C GLU A 503 4.65 -33.07 -13.52
N TYR A 504 3.32 -33.17 -13.62
CA TYR A 504 2.36 -33.28 -12.51
C TYR A 504 1.28 -34.35 -12.80
N LYS A 505 0.71 -34.90 -11.73
CA LYS A 505 -0.34 -35.94 -11.79
C LYS A 505 -1.73 -35.32 -11.57
N GLY A 506 -2.63 -35.46 -12.54
CA GLY A 506 -4.06 -35.14 -12.44
C GLY A 506 -4.50 -33.89 -13.22
N ILE A 507 -5.77 -33.85 -13.62
CA ILE A 507 -6.43 -32.65 -14.17
C ILE A 507 -6.43 -31.55 -13.12
N ARG A 508 -5.95 -30.36 -13.50
CA ARG A 508 -6.04 -29.15 -12.69
C ARG A 508 -7.42 -28.55 -12.88
N ARG A 509 -8.11 -28.26 -11.77
CA ARG A 509 -9.38 -27.56 -11.83
C ARG A 509 -9.11 -26.08 -11.86
N TYR A 510 -9.73 -25.41 -12.82
CA TYR A 510 -9.85 -23.98 -12.85
C TYR A 510 -11.22 -23.65 -12.27
N GLY A 511 -11.27 -23.00 -11.11
CA GLY A 511 -12.52 -22.68 -10.43
C GLY A 511 -12.43 -21.41 -9.58
N TRP A 512 -13.49 -21.14 -8.83
CA TRP A 512 -13.51 -20.06 -7.86
C TRP A 512 -13.07 -20.58 -6.49
N GLY A 513 -11.76 -20.70 -6.28
CA GLY A 513 -11.20 -21.23 -5.04
C GLY A 513 -11.43 -22.73 -4.85
N GLU A 514 -11.39 -23.52 -5.93
CA GLU A 514 -11.36 -24.99 -5.97
C GLU A 514 -9.94 -25.57 -5.92
N GLY A 515 -8.90 -24.77 -6.18
CA GLY A 515 -7.51 -25.24 -6.20
C GLY A 515 -7.03 -25.98 -4.95
N ILE A 516 -5.98 -26.80 -5.07
CA ILE A 516 -5.45 -27.59 -3.96
C ILE A 516 -4.66 -26.67 -3.03
N LEU A 517 -5.17 -26.46 -1.82
CA LEU A 517 -4.48 -25.68 -0.79
C LEU A 517 -3.42 -26.56 -0.13
N ILE A 518 -2.19 -26.40 -0.59
CA ILE A 518 -1.03 -27.05 0.03
C ILE A 518 -0.55 -26.16 1.16
N ASN A 519 -0.39 -26.75 2.34
CA ASN A 519 0.31 -26.08 3.42
C ASN A 519 1.77 -25.89 3.00
N SER A 520 2.12 -24.68 2.59
CA SER A 520 3.46 -24.36 2.13
C SER A 520 4.40 -24.23 3.33
N TYR A 521 5.49 -25.01 3.27
CA TYR A 521 6.72 -24.98 4.08
C TYR A 521 6.91 -26.00 5.21
N THR A 522 7.98 -26.79 5.01
CA THR A 522 8.41 -28.01 5.67
C THR A 522 9.56 -27.79 6.67
N LEU A 523 9.61 -28.68 7.67
CA LEU A 523 10.67 -28.97 8.65
C LEU A 523 10.85 -28.07 9.90
N PHE A 524 10.84 -26.74 9.83
CA PHE A 524 11.09 -25.89 11.03
C PHE A 524 9.91 -25.79 12.03
N TYR A 525 8.75 -26.35 11.66
CA TYR A 525 7.45 -25.95 12.19
C TYR A 525 6.96 -26.73 13.43
N HIS A 526 7.45 -27.94 13.67
CA HIS A 526 7.01 -28.73 14.82
C HIS A 526 7.45 -28.16 16.18
N LEU A 527 8.39 -27.20 16.19
CA LEU A 527 8.98 -26.64 17.41
C LEU A 527 8.25 -25.39 17.93
N ASN A 528 7.45 -24.70 17.10
CA ASN A 528 6.90 -23.37 17.44
C ASN A 528 5.40 -23.35 17.74
N GLY A 529 4.76 -24.52 17.80
CA GLY A 529 3.35 -24.66 18.13
C GLY A 529 2.40 -24.34 16.96
N LYS A 530 1.18 -24.87 17.10
CA LYS A 530 0.08 -24.71 16.14
C LYS A 530 -1.05 -23.95 16.81
N LYS A 531 -1.56 -22.90 16.17
CA LYS A 531 -2.74 -22.15 16.61
C LYS A 531 -3.68 -21.92 15.43
N TRP A 532 -4.91 -22.41 15.55
CA TRP A 532 -5.93 -22.19 14.53
C TRP A 532 -6.41 -20.74 14.52
N ARG A 533 -6.67 -20.21 13.33
CA ARG A 533 -7.27 -18.88 13.18
C ARG A 533 -8.78 -18.95 13.42
N THR A 534 -9.25 -18.01 14.24
CA THR A 534 -10.60 -17.90 14.77
C THR A 534 -11.15 -16.49 14.44
N PRO A 535 -11.82 -16.31 13.30
CA PRO A 535 -12.43 -15.03 12.92
C PRO A 535 -13.34 -14.49 14.03
N GLY A 536 -13.27 -13.19 14.29
CA GLY A 536 -14.02 -12.53 15.35
C GLY A 536 -13.41 -12.63 16.75
N TYR A 537 -12.35 -13.43 16.98
CA TYR A 537 -11.73 -13.60 18.31
C TYR A 537 -10.38 -12.89 18.48
N TYR A 538 -9.85 -12.26 17.43
CA TYR A 538 -8.55 -11.59 17.43
C TYR A 538 -8.58 -10.13 17.88
N GLY A 539 -9.74 -9.61 18.32
CA GLY A 539 -9.84 -8.24 18.81
C GLY A 539 -8.91 -7.97 20.00
N THR A 540 -8.18 -6.86 19.96
CA THR A 540 -7.32 -6.42 21.07
C THR A 540 -8.15 -6.26 22.34
N ARG A 541 -7.66 -6.77 23.47
CA ARG A 541 -8.29 -6.61 24.79
C ARG A 541 -7.58 -5.51 25.56
N ASN A 542 -8.34 -4.68 26.27
CA ASN A 542 -7.78 -3.70 27.21
C ASN A 542 -7.32 -4.39 28.51
N ASP A 543 -6.68 -3.63 29.39
CA ASP A 543 -6.15 -4.11 30.69
C ASP A 543 -7.25 -4.76 31.58
N ASN A 544 -8.53 -4.47 31.30
CA ASN A 544 -9.69 -5.05 32.00
C ASN A 544 -10.27 -6.29 31.27
N GLY A 545 -9.56 -6.84 30.28
CA GLY A 545 -9.96 -8.03 29.53
C GLY A 545 -11.10 -7.81 28.51
N LYS A 546 -11.59 -6.58 28.33
CA LYS A 546 -12.66 -6.24 27.37
C LYS A 546 -12.09 -5.87 26.01
N TYR A 547 -12.81 -6.19 24.92
CA TYR A 547 -12.42 -5.77 23.58
C TYR A 547 -12.27 -4.24 23.48
N ALA A 548 -11.14 -3.80 22.95
CA ALA A 548 -10.76 -2.39 22.80
C ALA A 548 -11.56 -1.67 21.70
N GLY A 549 -12.10 -2.41 20.74
CA GLY A 549 -12.84 -1.85 19.61
C GLY A 549 -13.55 -2.90 18.74
N LYS A 550 -14.27 -2.42 17.72
CA LYS A 550 -14.87 -3.24 16.66
C LYS A 550 -13.83 -3.53 15.59
N THR A 551 -13.76 -4.78 15.13
CA THR A 551 -12.77 -5.24 14.15
C THR A 551 -13.29 -5.21 12.70
N PHE A 552 -14.60 -5.08 12.45
CA PHE A 552 -15.15 -5.04 11.08
C PHE A 552 -14.66 -6.21 10.20
N GLU A 553 -14.73 -7.40 10.78
CA GLU A 553 -14.35 -8.64 10.11
C GLU A 553 -15.51 -9.20 9.28
N TYR A 554 -15.21 -9.75 8.11
CA TYR A 554 -16.16 -10.40 7.20
C TYR A 554 -15.60 -11.72 6.70
N ILE A 555 -16.46 -12.66 6.31
CA ILE A 555 -16.06 -13.92 5.66
C ILE A 555 -16.40 -13.84 4.18
N HIS A 556 -15.43 -14.09 3.30
CA HIS A 556 -15.69 -14.07 1.87
C HIS A 556 -16.58 -15.25 1.42
N PRO A 557 -17.57 -15.07 0.52
CA PRO A 557 -18.51 -16.13 0.13
C PRO A 557 -17.84 -17.35 -0.54
N VAL A 558 -16.61 -17.19 -1.06
CA VAL A 558 -15.79 -18.32 -1.56
C VAL A 558 -15.54 -19.37 -0.48
N VAL A 559 -15.57 -19.00 0.81
CA VAL A 559 -15.43 -19.95 1.93
C VAL A 559 -16.54 -20.98 1.90
N ASN A 560 -17.80 -20.53 1.86
CA ASN A 560 -18.94 -21.45 1.85
C ASN A 560 -19.05 -22.21 0.53
N TYR A 561 -18.81 -21.54 -0.59
CA TYR A 561 -18.72 -22.21 -1.89
C TYR A 561 -17.72 -23.37 -1.85
N ARG A 562 -16.50 -23.15 -1.34
CA ARG A 562 -15.49 -24.20 -1.23
C ARG A 562 -15.93 -25.33 -0.29
N VAL A 563 -16.59 -25.03 0.83
CA VAL A 563 -17.13 -26.04 1.76
C VAL A 563 -18.14 -26.95 1.05
N GLU A 564 -19.12 -26.37 0.37
CA GLU A 564 -20.16 -27.10 -0.36
C GLU A 564 -19.56 -27.90 -1.51
N ARG A 565 -18.69 -27.25 -2.30
CA ARG A 565 -18.06 -27.83 -3.46
C ARG A 565 -17.18 -29.02 -3.11
N MET A 566 -16.31 -28.89 -2.11
CA MET A 566 -15.43 -29.99 -1.69
C MET A 566 -16.23 -31.16 -1.09
N LYS A 567 -17.38 -30.89 -0.47
CA LYS A 567 -18.30 -31.92 0.01
C LYS A 567 -18.94 -32.69 -1.14
N GLU A 568 -19.37 -32.01 -2.21
CA GLU A 568 -19.89 -32.67 -3.42
C GLU A 568 -18.83 -33.54 -4.08
N LEU A 569 -17.62 -33.01 -4.25
CA LEU A 569 -16.52 -33.70 -4.92
C LEU A 569 -16.02 -34.91 -4.12
N HIS A 570 -16.00 -34.80 -2.79
CA HIS A 570 -15.68 -35.92 -1.91
C HIS A 570 -16.73 -37.04 -2.00
N LYS A 571 -18.01 -36.70 -2.19
CA LYS A 571 -19.06 -37.71 -2.41
C LYS A 571 -18.88 -38.44 -3.74
N SER A 572 -18.42 -37.75 -4.79
CA SER A 572 -18.17 -38.37 -6.10
C SER A 572 -16.90 -39.23 -6.13
N ASP A 573 -15.81 -38.75 -5.52
CA ASP A 573 -14.55 -39.50 -5.40
C ASP A 573 -13.79 -39.09 -4.14
N SER A 574 -13.98 -39.87 -3.07
CA SER A 574 -13.36 -39.63 -1.77
C SER A 574 -11.86 -39.91 -1.74
N LYS A 575 -11.32 -40.63 -2.74
CA LYS A 575 -9.88 -40.93 -2.84
C LYS A 575 -9.10 -39.76 -3.43
N GLN A 576 -9.74 -38.96 -4.29
CA GLN A 576 -9.13 -37.81 -4.94
C GLN A 576 -9.42 -36.47 -4.25
N HIS A 577 -10.51 -36.37 -3.48
CA HIS A 577 -10.94 -35.12 -2.87
C HIS A 577 -11.06 -35.24 -1.35
N THR A 578 -10.40 -34.34 -0.63
CA THR A 578 -10.54 -34.22 0.83
C THR A 578 -11.63 -33.21 1.18
N LEU A 579 -12.41 -33.50 2.22
CA LEU A 579 -13.34 -32.51 2.78
C LEU A 579 -12.58 -31.26 3.23
N TYR A 580 -13.08 -30.08 2.84
CA TYR A 580 -12.57 -28.81 3.33
C TYR A 580 -13.28 -28.44 4.65
N LYS A 581 -12.48 -28.13 5.68
CA LYS A 581 -12.95 -27.69 6.99
C LYS A 581 -12.21 -26.40 7.36
N PRO A 582 -12.88 -25.23 7.37
CA PRO A 582 -12.22 -23.93 7.52
C PRO A 582 -11.72 -23.63 8.94
N LEU A 583 -11.74 -24.60 9.87
CA LEU A 583 -11.50 -24.40 11.30
C LEU A 583 -10.89 -25.64 11.97
N ALA A 584 -10.54 -25.46 13.24
CA ALA A 584 -10.09 -26.55 14.11
C ALA A 584 -11.11 -27.70 14.15
N PRO A 585 -10.66 -28.97 14.28
CA PRO A 585 -11.55 -30.14 14.24
C PRO A 585 -12.67 -30.13 15.28
N ASN A 586 -12.47 -29.45 16.41
CA ASN A 586 -13.43 -29.34 17.51
C ASN A 586 -14.35 -28.11 17.41
N TRP A 587 -14.24 -27.30 16.34
CA TRP A 587 -15.06 -26.12 16.15
C TRP A 587 -16.18 -26.41 15.14
N GLN A 588 -17.39 -25.97 15.47
CA GLN A 588 -18.50 -25.99 14.52
C GLN A 588 -18.37 -24.82 13.55
N TYR A 589 -18.58 -25.10 12.27
CA TYR A 589 -18.76 -24.13 11.20
C TYR A 589 -20.24 -24.15 10.81
N LYS A 590 -20.90 -22.99 10.89
CA LYS A 590 -22.27 -22.84 10.41
C LYS A 590 -22.42 -21.49 9.71
N ARG A 591 -22.92 -21.53 8.49
CA ARG A 591 -23.46 -20.37 7.77
C ARG A 591 -24.98 -20.39 7.90
N TRP A 592 -25.60 -19.26 8.21
CA TRP A 592 -27.05 -19.12 8.18
C TRP A 592 -27.45 -17.78 7.58
N LYS A 593 -28.67 -17.76 7.08
CA LYS A 593 -29.33 -16.61 6.48
C LYS A 593 -30.06 -15.82 7.57
N ASP A 594 -29.96 -14.51 7.50
CA ASP A 594 -30.62 -13.55 8.38
C ASP A 594 -31.15 -12.38 7.52
N VAL A 595 -31.87 -11.44 8.12
CA VAL A 595 -32.38 -10.24 7.43
C VAL A 595 -31.84 -9.02 8.16
N ASP A 596 -31.30 -8.06 7.41
CA ASP A 596 -30.84 -6.79 7.98
C ASP A 596 -31.99 -5.82 8.27
N GLU A 597 -31.66 -4.64 8.80
CA GLU A 597 -32.64 -3.59 9.14
C GLU A 597 -33.40 -3.07 7.91
N GLU A 598 -32.86 -3.26 6.71
CA GLU A 598 -33.41 -2.79 5.43
C GLU A 598 -34.26 -3.87 4.74
N GLY A 599 -34.39 -5.05 5.36
CA GLY A 599 -35.15 -6.17 4.79
C GLY A 599 -34.35 -7.01 3.79
N ASN A 600 -33.06 -6.74 3.59
CA ASN A 600 -32.22 -7.51 2.69
C ASN A 600 -31.73 -8.78 3.37
N HIS A 601 -31.65 -9.87 2.60
CA HIS A 601 -31.03 -11.08 3.10
C HIS A 601 -29.52 -10.89 3.28
N ILE A 602 -29.03 -11.25 4.47
CA ILE A 602 -27.62 -11.25 4.81
C ILE A 602 -27.20 -12.61 5.33
N TYR A 603 -25.92 -12.93 5.17
CA TYR A 603 -25.35 -14.18 5.66
C TYR A 603 -24.42 -13.94 6.83
N LYS A 604 -24.45 -14.86 7.79
CA LYS A 604 -23.61 -14.82 8.99
C LYS A 604 -22.98 -16.18 9.25
N TYR A 605 -21.79 -16.14 9.83
CA TYR A 605 -20.97 -17.30 10.18
C TYR A 605 -20.78 -17.36 11.68
N SER A 606 -20.91 -18.55 12.26
CA SER A 606 -20.56 -18.84 13.65
C SER A 606 -19.44 -19.85 13.67
N PHE A 607 -18.52 -19.60 14.59
CA PHE A 607 -17.32 -20.38 14.75
C PHE A 607 -17.24 -20.84 16.21
N GLY A 608 -17.28 -22.16 16.44
CA GLY A 608 -17.24 -22.75 17.78
C GLY A 608 -18.58 -22.72 18.51
N ASP A 609 -18.55 -22.87 19.84
CA ASP A 609 -19.75 -22.97 20.68
C ASP A 609 -20.29 -21.59 21.12
N ASP A 610 -19.40 -20.58 21.16
CA ASP A 610 -19.75 -19.19 21.39
C ASP A 610 -20.25 -18.59 20.06
N LEU A 611 -21.56 -18.33 19.96
CA LEU A 611 -22.28 -17.82 18.77
C LEU A 611 -21.90 -16.38 18.36
N LYS A 612 -20.61 -16.02 18.34
CA LYS A 612 -20.17 -14.73 17.79
C LYS A 612 -20.28 -14.79 16.26
N ALA A 613 -21.33 -14.17 15.74
CA ALA A 613 -21.58 -14.09 14.32
C ALA A 613 -20.60 -13.13 13.61
N VAL A 614 -20.00 -13.57 12.52
CA VAL A 614 -19.22 -12.75 11.58
C VAL A 614 -20.03 -12.62 10.28
N PRO A 615 -20.28 -11.41 9.76
CA PRO A 615 -21.04 -11.23 8.52
C PRO A 615 -20.29 -11.78 7.30
N GLU A 616 -21.04 -12.22 6.29
CA GLU A 616 -20.51 -12.53 4.97
C GLU A 616 -20.17 -11.25 4.20
N TRP A 617 -19.11 -11.28 3.40
CA TRP A 617 -18.75 -10.22 2.48
C TRP A 617 -19.75 -10.17 1.31
N LYS A 618 -20.21 -8.96 0.96
CA LYS A 618 -21.09 -8.73 -0.20
C LYS A 618 -20.23 -8.46 -1.43
N LEU A 619 -20.36 -9.32 -2.45
CA LEU A 619 -19.65 -9.15 -3.73
C LEU A 619 -20.07 -7.83 -4.40
N GLY A 620 -19.12 -7.19 -5.08
CA GLY A 620 -19.38 -5.99 -5.88
C GLY A 620 -20.34 -6.24 -7.06
N VAL A 621 -20.73 -5.19 -7.77
CA VAL A 621 -21.66 -5.26 -8.92
C VAL A 621 -20.91 -5.53 -10.23
N GLN A 622 -21.47 -5.21 -11.40
CA GLN A 622 -20.93 -5.61 -12.71
C GLN A 622 -19.50 -5.14 -13.02
N ASP A 623 -19.08 -4.01 -12.46
CA ASP A 623 -17.77 -3.39 -12.66
C ASP A 623 -16.71 -3.86 -11.64
N SER A 624 -17.02 -4.91 -10.88
CA SER A 624 -16.17 -5.44 -9.82
C SER A 624 -15.08 -6.36 -10.35
N TYR A 625 -13.84 -6.14 -9.92
CA TYR A 625 -12.72 -7.03 -10.16
C TYR A 625 -12.93 -8.41 -9.52
N GLU A 626 -13.65 -8.51 -8.39
CA GLU A 626 -14.03 -9.79 -7.78
C GLU A 626 -14.86 -10.64 -8.74
N ARG A 627 -15.75 -10.02 -9.53
CA ARG A 627 -16.56 -10.73 -10.52
C ARG A 627 -15.74 -11.31 -11.66
N LEU A 628 -14.62 -10.66 -12.01
CA LEU A 628 -13.67 -11.18 -13.00
C LEU A 628 -12.94 -12.43 -12.50
N ALA A 629 -12.76 -12.57 -11.19
CA ALA A 629 -12.10 -13.74 -10.60
C ALA A 629 -13.04 -14.96 -10.46
N ILE A 630 -14.32 -14.83 -10.77
CA ILE A 630 -15.27 -15.95 -10.74
C ILE A 630 -15.04 -16.81 -11.97
N ALA A 631 -14.72 -18.08 -11.73
CA ALA A 631 -14.45 -19.06 -12.76
C ALA A 631 -15.18 -20.38 -12.52
N GLY A 632 -15.73 -20.94 -13.59
CA GLY A 632 -16.41 -22.24 -13.59
C GLY A 632 -17.92 -22.14 -13.41
N LEU A 633 -18.66 -22.99 -14.15
CA LEU A 633 -20.13 -23.04 -14.11
C LEU A 633 -20.72 -23.19 -12.69
N PRO A 634 -20.18 -24.05 -11.81
CA PRO A 634 -20.71 -24.16 -10.45
C PRO A 634 -20.55 -22.87 -9.64
N ALA A 635 -19.46 -22.12 -9.84
CA ALA A 635 -19.23 -20.85 -9.16
C ALA A 635 -20.21 -19.77 -9.66
N TYR A 636 -20.42 -19.67 -10.98
CA TYR A 636 -21.44 -18.76 -11.53
C TYR A 636 -22.82 -19.07 -10.99
N SER A 637 -23.21 -20.35 -10.95
CA SER A 637 -24.50 -20.76 -10.39
C SER A 637 -24.62 -20.44 -8.90
N TYR A 638 -23.55 -20.60 -8.12
CA TYR A 638 -23.55 -20.23 -6.70
C TYR A 638 -23.68 -18.72 -6.50
N VAL A 639 -22.97 -17.93 -7.30
CA VAL A 639 -23.02 -16.46 -7.22
C VAL A 639 -24.36 -15.91 -7.69
N ASP A 640 -24.96 -16.50 -8.72
CA ASP A 640 -26.32 -16.21 -9.17
C ASP A 640 -27.34 -16.38 -8.03
N LEU A 641 -27.20 -17.44 -7.21
CA LEU A 641 -28.04 -17.63 -6.03
C LEU A 641 -27.85 -16.52 -5.00
N LEU A 642 -26.60 -16.10 -4.74
CA LEU A 642 -26.33 -15.00 -3.82
C LEU A 642 -26.94 -13.68 -4.32
N ASP A 643 -26.85 -13.41 -5.63
CA ASP A 643 -27.40 -12.19 -6.24
C ASP A 643 -28.93 -12.16 -6.19
N ASP A 644 -29.58 -13.29 -6.51
CA ASP A 644 -31.04 -13.44 -6.43
C ASP A 644 -31.56 -13.22 -5.00
N GLU A 645 -30.82 -13.72 -4.00
CA GLU A 645 -31.22 -13.59 -2.61
C GLU A 645 -31.05 -12.19 -2.04
N VAL A 646 -30.13 -11.39 -2.57
CA VAL A 646 -29.92 -10.00 -2.13
C VAL A 646 -30.73 -9.01 -2.99
N ASN A 647 -31.55 -9.51 -3.93
CA ASN A 647 -32.43 -8.77 -4.83
C ASN A 647 -31.72 -7.58 -5.53
N ASN A 648 -30.49 -7.79 -5.99
CA ASN A 648 -29.67 -6.73 -6.58
C ASN A 648 -29.95 -6.50 -8.08
N GLY A 649 -30.80 -7.32 -8.70
CA GLY A 649 -31.19 -7.21 -10.12
C GLY A 649 -30.06 -7.44 -11.12
N PHE A 650 -28.90 -7.92 -10.67
CA PHE A 650 -27.69 -8.11 -11.47
C PHE A 650 -27.37 -9.60 -11.66
N ARG A 651 -26.79 -9.96 -12.81
CA ARG A 651 -26.28 -11.31 -13.09
C ARG A 651 -24.83 -11.24 -13.52
N THR A 652 -24.00 -12.07 -12.90
CA THR A 652 -22.58 -12.17 -13.26
C THR A 652 -22.46 -12.67 -14.69
N GLU A 653 -21.76 -11.89 -15.52
CA GLU A 653 -21.46 -12.30 -16.90
C GLU A 653 -20.60 -13.58 -16.86
N ARG A 654 -21.08 -14.62 -17.55
CA ARG A 654 -20.35 -15.89 -17.65
C ARG A 654 -19.22 -15.69 -18.64
N PHE A 655 -17.98 -15.72 -18.18
CA PHE A 655 -16.83 -15.63 -19.06
C PHE A 655 -16.56 -17.00 -19.70
N ASP A 656 -16.85 -17.11 -20.99
CA ASP A 656 -16.36 -18.20 -21.83
C ASP A 656 -15.08 -17.76 -22.55
N PHE A 657 -13.94 -18.14 -21.99
CA PHE A 657 -12.63 -17.83 -22.57
C PHE A 657 -12.35 -18.54 -23.89
N ASP A 658 -13.16 -19.51 -24.33
CA ASP A 658 -13.03 -20.14 -25.65
C ASP A 658 -13.59 -19.25 -26.78
N SER A 659 -14.47 -18.31 -26.45
CA SER A 659 -15.11 -17.38 -27.41
C SER A 659 -14.31 -16.09 -27.67
N TYR A 660 -13.40 -15.71 -26.77
CA TYR A 660 -12.64 -14.45 -26.82
C TYR A 660 -11.48 -14.44 -27.84
N GLY A 661 -11.13 -15.60 -28.40
CA GLY A 661 -10.06 -15.74 -29.40
C GLY A 661 -10.46 -15.41 -30.84
N LYS A 662 -11.69 -14.92 -31.08
CA LYS A 662 -12.22 -14.66 -32.43
C LYS A 662 -12.44 -13.17 -32.78
N THR A 663 -12.12 -12.23 -31.89
CA THR A 663 -12.20 -10.79 -32.20
C THR A 663 -10.85 -10.13 -31.98
N GLU A 664 -10.36 -9.40 -32.99
CA GLU A 664 -8.97 -8.93 -33.11
C GLU A 664 -8.56 -7.87 -32.08
N TYR A 665 -9.47 -7.39 -31.23
CA TYR A 665 -9.15 -6.61 -30.04
C TYR A 665 -10.14 -6.99 -28.95
N GLY A 666 -9.78 -7.94 -28.09
CA GLY A 666 -10.62 -8.45 -26.99
C GLY A 666 -10.88 -7.43 -25.86
N LEU A 667 -11.45 -6.28 -26.19
CA LEU A 667 -12.09 -5.30 -25.30
C LEU A 667 -13.61 -5.51 -25.40
N LYS A 668 -14.32 -5.45 -24.26
CA LYS A 668 -15.79 -5.49 -24.23
C LYS A 668 -16.39 -4.46 -25.20
N PRO A 669 -17.56 -4.70 -25.83
CA PRO A 669 -18.27 -3.68 -26.61
C PRO A 669 -18.43 -2.36 -25.84
N LEU A 670 -18.69 -2.44 -24.52
CA LEU A 670 -18.86 -1.28 -23.65
C LEU A 670 -17.56 -0.50 -23.37
N VAL A 671 -16.42 -1.21 -23.29
CA VAL A 671 -15.09 -0.61 -23.06
C VAL A 671 -14.55 -0.05 -24.37
N ALA A 672 -14.75 -0.76 -25.49
CA ALA A 672 -14.48 -0.26 -26.82
C ALA A 672 -15.32 0.99 -27.13
N GLN A 673 -16.58 1.03 -26.69
CA GLN A 673 -17.46 2.19 -26.82
C GLN A 673 -17.00 3.37 -25.96
N LYS A 674 -16.66 3.17 -24.68
CA LYS A 674 -16.05 4.22 -23.84
C LYS A 674 -14.71 4.73 -24.40
N LEU A 675 -13.90 3.85 -24.98
CA LEU A 675 -12.64 4.21 -25.61
C LEU A 675 -12.89 5.02 -26.90
N HIS A 676 -13.85 4.60 -27.71
CA HIS A 676 -14.29 5.30 -28.92
C HIS A 676 -14.87 6.67 -28.59
N ASP A 677 -15.71 6.77 -27.57
CA ASP A 677 -16.30 8.03 -27.11
C ASP A 677 -15.21 8.99 -26.58
N SER A 678 -14.23 8.47 -25.83
CA SER A 678 -13.10 9.26 -25.32
C SER A 678 -12.17 9.77 -26.44
N ILE A 679 -11.92 8.94 -27.46
CA ILE A 679 -11.13 9.33 -28.65
C ILE A 679 -11.89 10.37 -29.48
N THR A 680 -13.20 10.19 -29.63
CA THR A 680 -14.07 11.11 -30.38
C THR A 680 -14.17 12.46 -29.68
N GLN A 681 -14.25 12.46 -28.34
CA GLN A 681 -14.28 13.67 -27.51
C GLN A 681 -12.94 14.42 -27.54
N ALA A 682 -11.81 13.70 -27.55
CA ALA A 682 -10.48 14.29 -27.73
C ALA A 682 -10.27 14.90 -29.14
N SER A 683 -11.00 14.42 -30.15
CA SER A 683 -10.99 14.99 -31.50
C SER A 683 -12.01 16.12 -31.72
N SER A 684 -13.04 16.25 -30.87
CA SER A 684 -14.05 17.31 -30.97
C SER A 684 -13.69 18.58 -30.21
N ASP A 685 -12.83 18.49 -29.18
CA ASP A 685 -12.31 19.65 -28.44
C ASP A 685 -11.11 20.27 -29.19
N GLY A 686 -11.39 20.79 -30.38
CA GLY A 686 -10.49 21.66 -31.11
C GLY A 686 -10.37 23.01 -30.42
N SER A 687 -9.25 23.25 -29.74
CA SER A 687 -8.73 24.60 -29.55
C SER A 687 -7.33 24.70 -30.17
N GLU A 688 -7.18 25.71 -31.02
CA GLU A 688 -6.05 25.98 -31.90
C GLU A 688 -4.73 26.09 -31.13
N GLY A 689 -3.72 25.31 -31.55
CA GLY A 689 -2.35 25.50 -31.07
C GLY A 689 -1.54 24.22 -30.90
N TRP A 690 -1.38 23.41 -31.96
CA TRP A 690 -0.42 22.30 -31.96
C TRP A 690 0.60 22.48 -33.07
N GLY A 691 1.84 22.81 -32.67
CA GLY A 691 3.01 22.79 -33.54
C GLY A 691 3.50 21.37 -33.84
N GLU A 692 4.37 21.27 -34.84
CA GLU A 692 4.88 20.11 -35.61
C GLU A 692 5.29 18.79 -34.89
N GLN A 693 5.10 18.60 -33.58
CA GLN A 693 5.42 17.35 -32.89
C GLN A 693 4.28 16.33 -32.80
N SER A 694 3.04 16.70 -33.14
CA SER A 694 1.86 15.82 -33.07
C SER A 694 1.56 15.02 -34.34
N HIS A 695 2.29 15.25 -35.43
CA HIS A 695 2.07 14.54 -36.70
C HIS A 695 2.65 13.12 -36.74
N SER A 696 3.53 12.71 -35.82
CA SER A 696 4.10 11.34 -35.85
C SER A 696 3.16 10.28 -35.26
N THR A 697 2.43 10.61 -34.18
CA THR A 697 1.62 9.64 -33.43
C THR A 697 0.36 9.19 -34.18
N VAL A 698 -0.25 10.07 -34.99
CA VAL A 698 -1.46 9.74 -35.76
C VAL A 698 -1.12 8.94 -37.03
N TYR A 699 0.02 9.26 -37.68
CA TYR A 699 0.49 8.53 -38.86
C TYR A 699 1.00 7.11 -38.51
N ASP A 700 1.60 6.90 -37.34
CA ASP A 700 2.02 5.57 -36.88
C ASP A 700 0.86 4.63 -36.56
N ILE A 701 -0.31 5.18 -36.20
CA ILE A 701 -1.52 4.39 -35.93
C ILE A 701 -2.24 4.05 -37.26
N ALA A 702 -2.33 5.01 -38.18
CA ALA A 702 -2.97 4.80 -39.49
C ALA A 702 -2.15 3.88 -40.43
N ALA A 703 -0.82 3.88 -40.33
CA ALA A 703 0.03 2.98 -41.12
C ALA A 703 -0.03 1.52 -40.65
N ARG A 704 -0.48 1.26 -39.41
CA ARG A 704 -0.63 -0.09 -38.83
C ARG A 704 -2.03 -0.68 -38.96
N SER A 705 -3.02 0.11 -39.38
CA SER A 705 -4.42 -0.33 -39.51
C SER A 705 -4.80 -0.87 -40.89
N GLY A 706 -3.89 -0.95 -41.86
CA GLY A 706 -4.08 -1.71 -43.10
C GLY A 706 -5.24 -1.28 -44.01
N ASP A 707 -5.81 -0.08 -43.83
CA ASP A 707 -7.03 0.34 -44.53
C ASP A 707 -6.77 1.59 -45.39
N LEU A 708 -6.30 1.36 -46.62
CA LEU A 708 -6.39 2.34 -47.71
C LEU A 708 -6.80 1.61 -48.99
N LYS A 709 -8.06 1.20 -49.06
CA LYS A 709 -8.76 1.02 -50.34
C LYS A 709 -9.83 2.10 -50.46
N GLY A 710 -9.51 3.16 -51.20
CA GLY A 710 -10.49 4.15 -51.65
C GLY A 710 -10.42 5.49 -50.93
N ALA A 711 -9.30 6.20 -51.06
CA ALA A 711 -9.30 7.65 -50.87
C ALA A 711 -8.44 8.29 -51.98
N SER A 712 -9.09 9.01 -52.87
CA SER A 712 -8.48 9.82 -53.93
C SER A 712 -7.78 11.03 -53.32
N VAL A 713 -6.46 11.13 -53.49
CA VAL A 713 -5.63 12.27 -53.06
C VAL A 713 -5.68 13.38 -54.12
N PRO A 714 -6.07 14.63 -53.78
CA PRO A 714 -5.86 15.76 -54.68
C PRO A 714 -4.41 16.24 -54.63
N ARG A 715 -3.77 16.31 -55.81
CA ARG A 715 -2.51 17.01 -56.06
C ARG A 715 -2.63 18.49 -55.70
N LEU A 716 -1.73 19.01 -54.87
CA LEU A 716 -1.41 20.44 -54.82
C LEU A 716 0.12 20.65 -54.79
N LEU A 717 0.60 21.06 -55.97
CA LEU A 717 1.62 22.07 -56.26
C LEU A 717 3.06 21.92 -55.71
N SER A 718 3.86 21.35 -56.61
CA SER A 718 5.17 21.81 -57.06
C SER A 718 5.52 23.30 -56.85
N LYS A 719 6.73 23.55 -56.32
CA LYS A 719 7.65 24.55 -56.87
C LYS A 719 9.10 24.11 -56.64
N GLU A 720 9.82 24.04 -57.76
CA GLU A 720 11.26 23.82 -57.94
C GLU A 720 12.09 24.86 -57.15
N ILE A 721 13.34 24.59 -56.75
CA ILE A 721 14.53 24.80 -57.60
C ILE A 721 15.65 23.81 -57.26
N ASP A 722 16.22 23.33 -58.36
CA ASP A 722 17.34 22.44 -58.64
C ASP A 722 18.72 23.03 -58.27
N THR A 723 19.72 22.19 -57.97
CA THR A 723 21.00 22.11 -58.71
C THR A 723 22.02 21.12 -58.11
N SER A 724 22.37 20.11 -58.93
CA SER A 724 23.67 19.41 -59.12
C SER A 724 24.38 18.71 -57.93
N LYS A 725 24.46 17.36 -57.92
CA LYS A 725 25.54 16.49 -58.48
C LYS A 725 26.96 16.79 -57.94
N ASP A 726 27.55 15.91 -57.11
CA ASP A 726 28.55 14.92 -57.58
C ASP A 726 29.06 13.92 -56.51
N HIS A 727 29.48 12.77 -57.03
CA HIS A 727 30.34 11.65 -56.58
C HIS A 727 30.75 11.39 -55.10
N GLY A 728 30.47 10.15 -54.64
CA GLY A 728 31.47 9.06 -54.55
C GLY A 728 32.47 9.00 -53.36
N LYS A 729 32.32 7.92 -52.56
CA LYS A 729 33.34 7.16 -51.80
C LYS A 729 34.20 7.88 -50.74
N ASP A 730 34.01 7.50 -49.46
CA ASP A 730 35.02 6.80 -48.63
C ASP A 730 34.51 6.57 -47.19
N ALA A 731 34.76 5.37 -46.66
CA ALA A 731 34.52 4.95 -45.27
C ALA A 731 35.72 5.35 -44.36
N PRO A 732 35.80 5.02 -43.05
CA PRO A 732 34.81 4.54 -42.07
C PRO A 732 34.77 5.38 -40.77
N GLN A 733 33.60 5.49 -40.12
CA GLN A 733 33.51 6.03 -38.76
C GLN A 733 33.95 4.98 -37.71
N ARG A 734 35.13 5.21 -37.12
CA ARG A 734 35.43 4.82 -35.74
C ARG A 734 34.61 5.72 -34.81
N MET A 735 33.58 5.19 -34.16
CA MET A 735 32.99 5.86 -32.99
C MET A 735 33.66 5.33 -31.73
N CYS A 736 34.38 6.24 -31.06
CA CYS A 736 34.75 6.12 -29.67
C CYS A 736 33.50 6.05 -28.79
N LEU A 737 33.63 5.22 -27.75
CA LEU A 737 32.93 5.38 -26.49
C LEU A 737 33.07 6.83 -26.01
N ASP A 738 31.96 7.45 -25.62
CA ASP A 738 31.81 7.98 -24.26
C ASP A 738 30.39 8.55 -24.05
N ASN A 739 29.73 7.95 -23.06
CA ASN A 739 28.93 8.60 -22.01
C ASN A 739 27.69 9.44 -22.35
N VAL A 740 26.63 9.06 -21.60
CA VAL A 740 25.47 9.84 -21.14
C VAL A 740 24.29 9.98 -22.12
N HIS A 741 23.32 9.06 -22.06
CA HIS A 741 22.13 9.24 -21.21
C HIS A 741 21.31 7.96 -21.06
#